data_AF-A0A1L0BYR4-F1
#
_entry.id   AF-A0A1L0BYR4-F1
#
_cell.length_a   1.000
_cell.length_b   1.000
_cell.length_c   1.000
_cell.angle_alpha   90.00
_cell.angle_beta   90.00
_cell.angle_gamma   90.00
#
_symmetry.space_group_name_H-M   'P 1'
#
loop_
_entity.id
_entity.type
_entity.pdbx_description
1 polymer ?
#
loop_
_entity_poly.entity_id
_entity_poly.type
_entity_poly.pdbx_seq_one_letter_code
_entity_poly.pdbx_strand_id
1 'polypeptide(L)'
;MLRTASARRGFSSARTVMLKKSSKAVAPDSIEYAFLDRVIRVDQAGELGANYIYMGQYGVLASKYPHLKPVLQHMWEQEIHHHDTFNRLQTQRRVRPSIFTPFWKIGAVAMGAGTALISKEAAMACTVAVETVIGGHYNEQLRVLMNQFNIPIYDKTTGKPLSKEQITETIATSPELALLKEIIGTFRDEELEHLDTAVEHDADKAVPYMLLTETIKLVCRGAIWTAERLSICLQGCDFTANEDLVSRPTSQYIRSLFEQLLDTFMGFSPEYCVTATSNLLRSAANSETSKELSDDDISNDDTANTMHILVLFRAAETMLQTCGIHDFTLMDLMRPEPQRTRRILSAVINYARFREEHLRECEPLVRICESNMEEVRRVEDANNLISTNIGILKDRLEDEENGQDGHRKSTLVQLNNYNSRLELKLKKLQRSQEILKHEHGQYKEEKARLLRSLRIIITSLGNRRTNLRNSNQLRNNLSQHEEQLRITEEALRNKTRTVNSIQHVEDELRNLIKIVQEISNDLRKLQDERDKMVKQTDELEHKKHSSEELEVLIQRMKRRLQKSEEKIVKLKQQAQERDENAKDKLKALEKEYTLLAQERQSKEKKLDQTKAEINQLDAQIISMRNEFDSEWKSTESAVAKLNAHIKMYLSDINSQL
;
A
#
# COMPACT_ATOMS: atom_id res chain seq x y z
N MET A 1 30.45 -53.33 48.29
CA MET A 1 29.25 -53.22 49.16
C MET A 1 28.03 -53.31 48.26
N LEU A 2 27.49 -54.52 48.11
CA LEU A 2 26.17 -54.93 48.65
C LEU A 2 25.02 -54.31 47.83
N ARG A 3 24.45 -55.07 46.87
CA ARG A 3 23.23 -55.91 47.01
C ARG A 3 21.96 -55.03 47.11
N THR A 4 20.86 -55.18 46.38
CA THR A 4 20.17 -56.39 45.86
C THR A 4 18.89 -56.01 45.08
N ALA A 5 18.47 -56.89 44.16
CA ALA A 5 17.08 -57.31 43.80
C ALA A 5 16.06 -56.25 43.31
N SER A 6 15.60 -56.29 42.04
CA SER A 6 14.56 -57.19 41.46
C SER A 6 13.13 -56.95 41.98
N ALA A 7 12.23 -56.46 41.11
CA ALA A 7 10.87 -56.99 40.95
C ALA A 7 10.15 -56.39 39.71
N ARG A 8 9.64 -57.29 38.85
CA ARG A 8 8.64 -57.04 37.79
C ARG A 8 7.22 -57.03 38.38
N ARG A 9 6.32 -56.42 37.60
CA ARG A 9 4.85 -56.60 37.47
C ARG A 9 3.97 -55.56 38.16
N GLY A 10 2.94 -55.11 37.43
CA GLY A 10 1.67 -54.68 38.03
C GLY A 10 0.94 -53.58 37.26
N PHE A 11 0.04 -53.99 36.39
CA PHE A 11 -0.99 -53.15 35.75
C PHE A 11 -1.97 -52.55 36.79
N SER A 12 -2.53 -51.39 36.42
CA SER A 12 -3.92 -50.95 36.64
C SER A 12 -4.25 -49.89 37.71
N SER A 13 -4.81 -48.79 37.18
CA SER A 13 -5.98 -48.04 37.69
C SER A 13 -5.83 -47.10 38.89
N ALA A 14 -5.69 -45.80 38.59
CA ALA A 14 -6.43 -44.76 39.32
C ALA A 14 -6.79 -43.60 38.37
N ARG A 15 -8.11 -43.50 38.13
CA ARG A 15 -8.86 -42.53 37.34
C ARG A 15 -8.69 -41.11 37.93
N THR A 16 -8.15 -40.18 37.14
CA THR A 16 -8.46 -38.75 37.29
C THR A 16 -9.27 -38.32 36.08
N VAL A 17 -10.54 -38.05 36.32
CA VAL A 17 -11.53 -37.62 35.34
C VAL A 17 -11.18 -36.20 34.90
N MET A 18 -10.51 -36.06 33.76
CA MET A 18 -10.44 -34.81 33.02
C MET A 18 -11.50 -34.88 31.91
N LEU A 19 -12.43 -33.93 31.99
CA LEU A 19 -13.59 -33.77 31.12
C LEU A 19 -13.19 -33.80 29.64
N LYS A 20 -13.66 -34.83 28.95
CA LYS A 20 -13.57 -34.99 27.49
C LYS A 20 -14.53 -34.00 26.84
N LYS A 21 -14.07 -32.78 26.52
CA LYS A 21 -14.77 -31.94 25.53
C LYS A 21 -14.29 -32.36 24.14
N SER A 22 -15.09 -33.23 23.54
CA SER A 22 -15.03 -33.58 22.13
C SER A 22 -15.43 -32.36 21.29
N SER A 23 -14.47 -31.65 20.71
CA SER A 23 -14.69 -30.90 19.47
C SER A 23 -13.84 -31.54 18.39
N LYS A 24 -14.50 -32.30 17.52
CA LYS A 24 -13.93 -32.72 16.23
C LYS A 24 -13.43 -31.45 15.53
N ALA A 25 -12.12 -31.34 15.31
CA ALA A 25 -11.55 -30.31 14.45
C ALA A 25 -12.08 -30.56 13.03
N VAL A 26 -12.97 -29.69 12.57
CA VAL A 26 -13.40 -29.61 11.17
C VAL A 26 -12.23 -28.98 10.39
N ALA A 27 -11.92 -29.52 9.21
CA ALA A 27 -10.78 -29.15 8.39
C ALA A 27 -10.72 -27.64 8.07
N PRO A 28 -9.53 -27.02 7.98
CA PRO A 28 -9.35 -25.56 7.88
C PRO A 28 -9.42 -25.00 6.43
N ASP A 29 -10.22 -25.58 5.54
CA ASP A 29 -10.27 -25.22 4.11
C ASP A 29 -11.68 -24.83 3.62
N SER A 30 -12.29 -23.80 4.21
CA SER A 30 -13.50 -23.20 3.62
C SER A 30 -13.28 -21.72 3.31
N ILE A 31 -13.77 -21.28 2.15
CA ILE A 31 -13.79 -19.88 1.69
C ILE A 31 -14.36 -18.94 2.77
N GLU A 32 -15.23 -19.47 3.63
CA GLU A 32 -15.81 -18.81 4.81
C GLU A 32 -14.74 -18.34 5.81
N TYR A 33 -13.75 -19.18 6.14
CA TYR A 33 -12.69 -18.80 7.10
C TYR A 33 -11.75 -17.74 6.55
N ALA A 34 -11.38 -17.86 5.26
CA ALA A 34 -10.55 -16.86 4.59
C ALA A 34 -11.24 -15.50 4.44
N PHE A 35 -12.58 -15.51 4.28
CA PHE A 35 -13.39 -14.29 4.29
C PHE A 35 -13.42 -13.68 5.70
N LEU A 36 -13.68 -14.48 6.72
CA LEU A 36 -13.76 -14.04 8.12
C LEU A 36 -12.45 -13.43 8.63
N ASP A 37 -11.31 -14.04 8.33
CA ASP A 37 -9.98 -13.54 8.69
C ASP A 37 -9.57 -12.26 7.94
N ARG A 38 -10.20 -12.00 6.79
CA ARG A 38 -10.02 -10.75 6.05
C ARG A 38 -10.84 -9.64 6.68
N VAL A 39 -12.13 -9.89 6.90
CA VAL A 39 -13.09 -8.96 7.50
C VAL A 39 -12.59 -8.46 8.85
N ILE A 40 -12.29 -9.38 9.77
CA ILE A 40 -11.80 -9.04 11.12
C ILE A 40 -10.54 -8.18 11.08
N ARG A 41 -9.65 -8.37 10.10
CA ARG A 41 -8.41 -7.60 10.00
C ARG A 41 -8.61 -6.20 9.47
N VAL A 42 -9.47 -6.06 8.45
CA VAL A 42 -9.74 -4.76 7.83
C VAL A 42 -10.57 -3.90 8.77
N ASP A 43 -11.61 -4.47 9.39
CA ASP A 43 -12.46 -3.76 10.35
C ASP A 43 -11.65 -3.36 11.58
N GLN A 44 -10.85 -4.27 12.15
CA GLN A 44 -9.99 -3.91 13.28
C GLN A 44 -9.03 -2.74 12.99
N ALA A 45 -8.54 -2.64 11.75
CA ALA A 45 -7.70 -1.53 11.33
C ALA A 45 -8.49 -0.24 11.06
N GLY A 46 -9.71 -0.36 10.54
CA GLY A 46 -10.68 0.73 10.34
C GLY A 46 -11.07 1.37 11.67
N GLU A 47 -11.58 0.57 12.61
CA GLU A 47 -11.99 1.02 13.96
C GLU A 47 -10.80 1.60 14.74
N LEU A 48 -9.62 1.00 14.61
CA LEU A 48 -8.42 1.58 15.23
C LEU A 48 -8.15 2.99 14.68
N GLY A 49 -8.35 3.21 13.38
CA GLY A 49 -8.20 4.51 12.73
C GLY A 49 -9.23 5.53 13.24
N ALA A 50 -10.51 5.16 13.26
CA ALA A 50 -11.60 6.00 13.76
C ALA A 50 -11.40 6.36 15.25
N ASN A 51 -10.99 5.41 16.09
CA ASN A 51 -10.66 5.66 17.51
C ASN A 51 -9.64 6.80 17.67
N TYR A 52 -8.56 6.79 16.88
CA TYR A 52 -7.53 7.82 16.95
C TYR A 52 -7.97 9.16 16.35
N ILE A 53 -8.88 9.16 15.38
CA ILE A 53 -9.48 10.39 14.84
C ILE A 53 -10.31 11.06 15.93
N TYR A 54 -11.19 10.30 16.60
CA TYR A 54 -12.01 10.78 17.71
C TYR A 54 -11.17 11.24 18.90
N MET A 55 -10.11 10.51 19.25
CA MET A 55 -9.15 10.94 20.27
C MET A 55 -8.54 12.31 19.93
N GLY A 56 -8.13 12.51 18.66
CA GLY A 56 -7.58 13.78 18.18
C GLY A 56 -8.60 14.92 18.20
N GLN A 57 -9.84 14.66 17.78
CA GLN A 57 -10.92 15.62 17.80
C GLN A 57 -11.32 16.01 19.22
N TYR A 58 -11.50 15.02 20.11
CA TYR A 58 -11.85 15.23 21.51
C TYR A 58 -10.80 16.07 22.23
N GLY A 59 -9.50 15.77 22.02
CA GLY A 59 -8.40 16.51 22.64
C GLY A 59 -8.41 18.02 22.33
N VAL A 60 -8.90 18.42 21.15
CA VAL A 60 -8.94 19.82 20.70
C VAL A 60 -10.31 20.46 20.96
N LEU A 61 -11.41 19.81 20.57
CA LEU A 61 -12.76 20.39 20.64
C LEU A 61 -13.35 20.38 22.06
N ALA A 62 -13.00 19.40 22.90
CA ALA A 62 -13.54 19.33 24.27
C ALA A 62 -13.15 20.56 25.10
N SER A 63 -12.00 21.15 24.82
CA SER A 63 -11.52 22.38 25.48
C SER A 63 -12.13 23.65 24.87
N LYS A 64 -12.42 23.64 23.55
CA LYS A 64 -12.89 24.80 22.79
C LYS A 64 -14.42 24.97 22.80
N TYR A 65 -15.17 23.87 22.86
CA TYR A 65 -16.64 23.84 22.85
C TYR A 65 -17.18 22.89 23.93
N PRO A 66 -17.44 23.38 25.16
CA PRO A 66 -17.86 22.54 26.28
C PRO A 66 -19.18 21.76 26.08
N HIS A 67 -20.07 22.26 25.21
CA HIS A 67 -21.36 21.63 24.90
C HIS A 67 -21.24 20.43 23.95
N LEU A 68 -20.18 20.34 23.14
CA LEU A 68 -19.90 19.18 22.26
C LEU A 68 -19.19 18.04 22.99
N LYS A 69 -18.63 18.30 24.18
CA LYS A 69 -17.88 17.32 24.97
C LYS A 69 -18.65 16.02 25.23
N PRO A 70 -19.90 16.02 25.73
CA PRO A 70 -20.63 14.77 25.98
C PRO A 70 -20.92 13.98 24.70
N VAL A 71 -21.19 14.68 23.59
CA VAL A 71 -21.46 14.04 22.29
C VAL A 71 -20.20 13.36 21.74
N LEU A 72 -19.08 14.10 21.69
CA LEU A 72 -17.79 13.54 21.24
C LEU A 72 -17.30 12.41 22.14
N GLN A 73 -17.56 12.50 23.45
CA GLN A 73 -17.21 11.44 24.39
C GLN A 73 -18.04 10.17 24.13
N HIS A 74 -19.35 10.32 23.88
CA HIS A 74 -20.22 9.19 23.57
C HIS A 74 -19.79 8.46 22.29
N MET A 75 -19.56 9.20 21.20
CA MET A 75 -19.12 8.64 19.93
C MET A 75 -17.75 7.94 20.07
N TRP A 76 -16.82 8.56 20.81
CA TRP A 76 -15.50 7.97 21.06
C TRP A 76 -15.57 6.70 21.92
N GLU A 77 -16.45 6.64 22.92
CA GLU A 77 -16.66 5.45 23.74
C GLU A 77 -17.23 4.28 22.93
N GLN A 78 -18.14 4.55 21.98
CA GLN A 78 -18.64 3.54 21.03
C GLN A 78 -17.50 3.02 20.13
N GLU A 79 -16.67 3.91 19.60
CA GLU A 79 -15.54 3.54 18.76
C GLU A 79 -14.49 2.69 19.50
N ILE A 80 -14.24 2.97 20.78
CA ILE A 80 -13.40 2.11 21.64
C ILE A 80 -14.04 0.73 21.77
N HIS A 81 -15.36 0.65 21.94
CA HIS A 81 -16.08 -0.62 22.02
C HIS A 81 -16.01 -1.43 20.72
N HIS A 82 -16.13 -0.79 19.57
CA HIS A 82 -15.99 -1.43 18.26
C HIS A 82 -14.57 -2.01 18.10
N HIS A 83 -13.56 -1.17 18.37
CA HIS A 83 -12.16 -1.57 18.29
C HIS A 83 -11.83 -2.74 19.23
N ASP A 84 -12.26 -2.69 20.49
CA ASP A 84 -12.04 -3.76 21.47
C ASP A 84 -12.73 -5.07 21.06
N THR A 85 -13.92 -4.97 20.47
CA THR A 85 -14.66 -6.14 19.98
C THR A 85 -13.92 -6.82 18.84
N PHE A 86 -13.45 -6.08 17.83
CA PHE A 86 -12.65 -6.64 16.75
C PHE A 86 -11.26 -7.07 17.19
N ASN A 87 -10.62 -6.37 18.13
CA ASN A 87 -9.35 -6.79 18.71
C ASN A 87 -9.48 -8.12 19.47
N ARG A 88 -10.61 -8.32 20.18
CA ARG A 88 -10.94 -9.61 20.80
C ARG A 88 -11.18 -10.69 19.76
N LEU A 89 -11.93 -10.43 18.69
CA LEU A 89 -12.14 -11.39 17.59
C LEU A 89 -10.83 -11.74 16.88
N GLN A 90 -9.97 -10.74 16.66
CA GLN A 90 -8.65 -10.87 16.09
C GLN A 90 -7.76 -11.75 16.98
N THR A 91 -7.78 -11.54 18.30
CA THR A 91 -7.03 -12.35 19.27
C THR A 91 -7.56 -13.78 19.36
N GLN A 92 -8.88 -13.95 19.41
CA GLN A 92 -9.54 -15.27 19.47
C GLN A 92 -9.20 -16.14 18.25
N ARG A 93 -9.11 -15.53 17.06
CA ARG A 93 -8.71 -16.22 15.82
C ARG A 93 -7.22 -16.16 15.50
N ARG A 94 -6.40 -15.51 16.34
CA ARG A 94 -4.97 -15.27 16.09
C ARG A 94 -4.70 -14.58 14.74
N VAL A 95 -5.64 -13.74 14.30
CA VAL A 95 -5.50 -12.94 13.08
C VAL A 95 -4.42 -11.88 13.33
N ARG A 96 -3.34 -11.88 12.55
CA ARG A 96 -2.25 -10.91 12.77
C ARG A 96 -2.67 -9.46 12.43
N PRO A 97 -2.31 -8.47 13.26
CA PRO A 97 -2.59 -7.06 12.99
C PRO A 97 -1.87 -6.55 11.74
N SER A 98 -2.33 -5.44 11.19
CA SER A 98 -1.74 -4.81 10.00
C SER A 98 -0.32 -4.30 10.30
N ILE A 99 0.63 -4.52 9.38
CA ILE A 99 2.03 -4.06 9.53
C ILE A 99 2.12 -2.53 9.59
N PHE A 100 1.20 -1.83 8.92
CA PHE A 100 1.15 -0.36 8.89
C PHE A 100 0.40 0.27 10.05
N THR A 101 -0.09 -0.52 11.02
CA THR A 101 -0.83 -0.02 12.18
C THR A 101 -0.16 1.21 12.82
N PRO A 102 1.16 1.24 13.11
CA PRO A 102 1.81 2.42 13.72
C PRO A 102 1.70 3.70 12.88
N PHE A 103 1.79 3.60 11.55
CA PHE A 103 1.69 4.74 10.65
C PHE A 103 0.25 5.29 10.61
N TRP A 104 -0.74 4.39 10.58
CA TRP A 104 -2.15 4.76 10.61
C TRP A 104 -2.56 5.47 11.90
N LYS A 105 -2.01 5.05 13.06
CA LYS A 105 -2.25 5.75 14.33
C LYS A 105 -1.83 7.21 14.26
N ILE A 106 -0.63 7.47 13.77
CA ILE A 106 -0.09 8.83 13.66
C ILE A 106 -0.92 9.66 12.67
N GLY A 107 -1.23 9.09 11.51
CA GLY A 107 -2.06 9.76 10.49
C GLY A 107 -3.47 10.08 10.98
N ALA A 108 -4.11 9.14 11.67
CA ALA A 108 -5.45 9.29 12.24
C ALA A 108 -5.52 10.41 13.30
N VAL A 109 -4.58 10.41 14.26
CA VAL A 109 -4.50 11.48 15.27
C VAL A 109 -4.24 12.84 14.62
N ALA A 110 -3.30 12.90 13.65
CA ALA A 110 -2.99 14.14 12.95
C ALA A 110 -4.19 14.68 12.16
N MET A 111 -4.96 13.80 11.51
CA MET A 111 -6.16 14.18 10.77
C MET A 111 -7.30 14.64 11.70
N GLY A 112 -7.56 13.91 12.78
CA GLY A 112 -8.58 14.28 13.78
C GLY A 112 -8.26 15.59 14.50
N ALA A 113 -7.02 15.75 14.99
CA ALA A 113 -6.59 17.00 15.63
C ALA A 113 -6.50 18.16 14.63
N GLY A 114 -5.99 17.92 13.42
CA GLY A 114 -5.84 18.94 12.39
C GLY A 114 -7.17 19.52 11.92
N THR A 115 -8.17 18.67 11.70
CA THR A 115 -9.52 19.12 11.33
C THR A 115 -10.22 19.86 12.47
N ALA A 116 -10.06 19.39 13.71
CA ALA A 116 -10.57 20.06 14.91
C ALA A 116 -9.93 21.43 15.21
N LEU A 117 -8.65 21.60 14.85
CA LEU A 117 -7.97 22.90 14.99
C LEU A 117 -8.52 23.95 14.02
N ILE A 118 -8.94 23.51 12.82
CA ILE A 118 -9.54 24.39 11.81
C ILE A 118 -10.89 24.92 12.32
N SER A 119 -11.86 24.05 12.55
CA SER A 119 -13.17 24.43 13.09
C SER A 119 -13.97 23.23 13.59
N LYS A 120 -15.11 23.47 14.28
CA LYS A 120 -16.04 22.40 14.66
C LYS A 120 -16.63 21.73 13.40
N GLU A 121 -16.97 22.53 12.39
CA GLU A 121 -17.59 22.10 11.14
C GLU A 121 -16.61 21.24 10.33
N ALA A 122 -15.32 21.60 10.32
CA ALA A 122 -14.29 20.82 9.65
C ALA A 122 -14.05 19.45 10.33
N ALA A 123 -14.10 19.38 11.65
CA ALA A 123 -14.06 18.11 12.37
C ALA A 123 -15.31 17.25 12.11
N MET A 124 -16.51 17.84 12.16
CA MET A 124 -17.75 17.12 11.87
C MET A 124 -17.79 16.65 10.40
N ALA A 125 -17.26 17.43 9.45
CA ALA A 125 -17.09 17.00 8.06
C ALA A 125 -16.08 15.84 7.92
N CYS A 126 -15.03 15.81 8.74
CA CYS A 126 -14.11 14.66 8.81
C CYS A 126 -14.84 13.41 9.27
N THR A 127 -15.64 13.50 10.34
CA THR A 127 -16.49 12.41 10.84
C THR A 127 -17.44 11.91 9.77
N VAL A 128 -18.20 12.81 9.12
CA VAL A 128 -19.09 12.44 8.00
C VAL A 128 -18.35 11.65 6.91
N ALA A 129 -17.13 12.07 6.55
CA ALA A 129 -16.34 11.41 5.53
C ALA A 129 -15.86 10.01 5.95
N VAL A 130 -15.46 9.84 7.21
CA VAL A 130 -15.00 8.57 7.77
C VAL A 130 -16.16 7.59 7.88
N GLU A 131 -17.28 7.99 8.49
CA GLU A 131 -18.41 7.07 8.73
C GLU A 131 -19.12 6.67 7.45
N THR A 132 -19.15 7.56 6.45
CA THR A 132 -19.64 7.19 5.11
C THR A 132 -18.83 6.04 4.50
N VAL A 133 -17.51 6.01 4.74
CA VAL A 133 -16.63 4.97 4.20
C VAL A 133 -16.71 3.69 5.02
N ILE A 134 -16.68 3.79 6.34
CA ILE A 134 -16.78 2.64 7.26
C ILE A 134 -18.17 1.99 7.15
N GLY A 135 -19.25 2.75 7.28
CA GLY A 135 -20.62 2.26 7.09
C GLY A 135 -20.87 1.71 5.68
N GLY A 136 -20.22 2.28 4.66
CA GLY A 136 -20.21 1.73 3.30
C GLY A 136 -19.54 0.35 3.22
N HIS A 137 -18.43 0.16 3.93
CA HIS A 137 -17.71 -1.11 4.00
C HIS A 137 -18.55 -2.19 4.71
N TYR A 138 -19.16 -1.86 5.85
CA TYR A 138 -20.06 -2.77 6.56
C TYR A 138 -21.26 -3.21 5.72
N ASN A 139 -21.87 -2.29 4.96
CA ASN A 139 -22.97 -2.63 4.06
C ASN A 139 -22.56 -3.64 2.97
N GLU A 140 -21.35 -3.51 2.42
CA GLU A 140 -20.85 -4.45 1.43
C GLU A 140 -20.55 -5.82 2.06
N GLN A 141 -19.97 -5.84 3.26
CA GLN A 141 -19.73 -7.09 4.00
C GLN A 141 -21.05 -7.81 4.35
N LEU A 142 -22.06 -7.08 4.84
CA LEU A 142 -23.39 -7.63 5.10
C LEU A 142 -24.04 -8.18 3.83
N ARG A 143 -23.89 -7.48 2.70
CA ARG A 143 -24.38 -7.96 1.40
C ARG A 143 -23.71 -9.28 1.01
N VAL A 144 -22.40 -9.40 1.18
CA VAL A 144 -21.67 -10.66 0.92
C VAL A 144 -22.12 -11.76 1.87
N LEU A 145 -22.25 -11.46 3.16
CA LEU A 145 -22.75 -12.39 4.18
C LEU A 145 -24.18 -12.89 3.88
N MET A 146 -25.05 -12.02 3.36
CA MET A 146 -26.43 -12.37 3.02
C MET A 146 -26.56 -13.11 1.69
N ASN A 147 -25.83 -12.69 0.66
CA ASN A 147 -25.97 -13.23 -0.70
C ASN A 147 -25.18 -14.52 -0.93
N GLN A 148 -24.00 -14.66 -0.30
CA GLN A 148 -23.06 -15.75 -0.62
C GLN A 148 -23.15 -16.92 0.37
N PHE A 149 -23.68 -16.70 1.58
CA PHE A 149 -23.77 -17.72 2.65
C PHE A 149 -25.23 -18.02 3.11
N ASN A 150 -26.22 -17.54 2.35
CA ASN A 150 -27.67 -17.83 2.38
C ASN A 150 -28.31 -17.90 3.79
N ILE A 151 -28.46 -16.74 4.42
CA ILE A 151 -29.07 -16.55 5.75
C ILE A 151 -30.60 -16.39 5.58
N PRO A 152 -31.46 -17.00 6.44
CA PRO A 152 -32.90 -17.01 6.24
C PRO A 152 -33.49 -15.62 6.00
N ILE A 153 -34.28 -15.56 4.93
CA ILE A 153 -34.96 -14.35 4.46
C ILE A 153 -36.24 -14.19 5.25
N TYR A 154 -36.47 -12.97 5.74
CA TYR A 154 -37.74 -12.56 6.32
C TYR A 154 -38.51 -11.76 5.28
N ASP A 155 -39.81 -12.02 5.17
CA ASP A 155 -40.67 -11.20 4.34
C ASP A 155 -40.80 -9.79 4.97
N LYS A 156 -40.31 -8.77 4.25
CA LYS A 156 -40.25 -7.38 4.71
C LYS A 156 -41.62 -6.78 5.06
N THR A 157 -42.72 -7.41 4.64
CA THR A 157 -44.08 -6.94 4.95
C THR A 157 -44.73 -7.61 6.15
N THR A 158 -44.32 -8.83 6.49
CA THR A 158 -45.00 -9.66 7.51
C THR A 158 -44.10 -10.08 8.67
N GLY A 159 -42.77 -9.92 8.55
CA GLY A 159 -41.81 -10.20 9.62
C GLY A 159 -41.68 -11.68 10.00
N LYS A 160 -42.30 -12.60 9.24
CA LYS A 160 -42.25 -14.05 9.52
C LYS A 160 -41.13 -14.74 8.74
N PRO A 161 -40.48 -15.77 9.32
CA PRO A 161 -39.47 -16.57 8.62
C PRO A 161 -40.14 -17.47 7.57
N LEU A 162 -39.60 -17.52 6.35
CA LEU A 162 -40.05 -18.46 5.31
C LEU A 162 -39.78 -19.93 5.73
N SER A 163 -40.70 -20.85 5.42
CA SER A 163 -40.70 -22.23 5.93
C SER A 163 -39.79 -23.18 5.14
N LYS A 164 -39.41 -24.29 5.81
CA LYS A 164 -38.37 -25.24 5.41
C LYS A 164 -38.64 -26.01 4.12
N GLU A 165 -39.85 -26.01 3.58
CA GLU A 165 -40.18 -26.75 2.35
C GLU A 165 -39.67 -26.06 1.07
N GLN A 166 -39.24 -24.80 1.15
CA GLN A 166 -38.77 -24.00 0.00
C GLN A 166 -37.23 -23.88 -0.08
N ILE A 167 -36.49 -24.50 0.84
CA ILE A 167 -35.04 -24.33 0.99
C ILE A 167 -34.35 -25.71 0.98
N THR A 168 -33.61 -26.03 -0.07
CA THR A 168 -32.95 -27.33 -0.25
C THR A 168 -31.76 -27.52 0.70
N GLU A 169 -31.57 -28.76 1.16
CA GLU A 169 -30.82 -29.24 2.34
C GLU A 169 -29.27 -29.16 2.29
N THR A 170 -28.66 -28.26 1.50
CA THR A 170 -27.19 -28.20 1.32
C THR A 170 -26.48 -27.07 2.09
N ILE A 171 -27.16 -26.33 2.97
CA ILE A 171 -26.60 -25.13 3.61
C ILE A 171 -26.54 -25.31 5.14
N ALA A 172 -25.41 -25.82 5.62
CA ALA A 172 -25.05 -25.81 7.03
C ALA A 172 -24.07 -24.65 7.28
N THR A 173 -24.58 -23.49 7.71
CA THR A 173 -23.77 -22.29 8.02
C THR A 173 -23.01 -22.45 9.34
N SER A 174 -21.78 -21.94 9.42
CA SER A 174 -21.02 -21.86 10.68
C SER A 174 -21.67 -20.83 11.65
N PRO A 175 -21.85 -21.16 12.95
CA PRO A 175 -22.40 -20.25 13.96
C PRO A 175 -21.59 -18.94 14.12
N GLU A 176 -20.33 -18.94 13.67
CA GLU A 176 -19.42 -17.78 13.78
C GLU A 176 -19.74 -16.70 12.75
N LEU A 177 -20.24 -17.06 11.57
CA LEU A 177 -20.66 -16.08 10.55
C LEU A 177 -21.95 -15.36 10.95
N ALA A 178 -22.84 -16.06 11.67
CA ALA A 178 -24.05 -15.44 12.22
C ALA A 178 -23.70 -14.39 13.27
N LEU A 179 -22.74 -14.69 14.16
CA LEU A 179 -22.25 -13.74 15.15
C LEU A 179 -21.57 -12.53 14.50
N LEU A 180 -20.71 -12.74 13.49
CA LEU A 180 -20.07 -11.65 12.78
C LEU A 180 -21.10 -10.72 12.11
N LYS A 181 -22.14 -11.29 11.49
CA LYS A 181 -23.22 -10.51 10.88
C LYS A 181 -23.96 -9.64 11.91
N GLU A 182 -24.24 -10.18 13.09
CA GLU A 182 -24.89 -9.43 14.16
C GLU A 182 -24.03 -8.26 14.60
N ILE A 183 -22.74 -8.50 14.86
CA ILE A 183 -21.77 -7.46 15.25
C ILE A 183 -21.66 -6.36 14.18
N ILE A 184 -21.43 -6.74 12.92
CA ILE A 184 -21.34 -5.78 11.81
C ILE A 184 -22.66 -5.01 11.63
N GLY A 185 -23.80 -5.68 11.82
CA GLY A 185 -25.12 -5.07 11.73
C GLY A 185 -25.32 -3.97 12.78
N THR A 186 -24.96 -4.25 14.02
CA THR A 186 -25.02 -3.28 15.13
C THR A 186 -24.06 -2.11 14.87
N PHE A 187 -22.79 -2.38 14.56
CA PHE A 187 -21.81 -1.32 14.36
C PHE A 187 -22.17 -0.43 13.17
N ARG A 188 -22.68 -0.99 12.07
CA ARG A 188 -23.20 -0.19 10.94
C ARG A 188 -24.28 0.80 11.38
N ASP A 189 -25.19 0.38 12.26
CA ASP A 189 -26.28 1.24 12.73
C ASP A 189 -25.75 2.34 13.66
N GLU A 190 -24.73 2.03 14.48
CA GLU A 190 -24.01 3.01 15.31
C GLU A 190 -23.19 4.00 14.46
N GLU A 191 -22.52 3.56 13.39
CA GLU A 191 -21.83 4.44 12.43
C GLU A 191 -22.79 5.42 11.73
N LEU A 192 -24.03 4.98 11.50
CA LEU A 192 -25.07 5.82 10.90
C LEU A 192 -25.55 6.89 11.89
N GLU A 193 -25.64 6.56 13.18
CA GLU A 193 -25.91 7.52 14.25
C GLU A 193 -24.78 8.56 14.36
N HIS A 194 -23.52 8.15 14.25
CA HIS A 194 -22.36 9.06 14.25
C HIS A 194 -22.41 10.02 13.05
N LEU A 195 -22.73 9.49 11.86
CA LEU A 195 -22.92 10.27 10.65
C LEU A 195 -24.03 11.33 10.81
N ASP A 196 -25.20 10.92 11.30
CA ASP A 196 -26.34 11.82 11.49
C ASP A 196 -26.03 12.89 12.54
N THR A 197 -25.39 12.50 13.64
CA THR A 197 -24.94 13.43 14.70
C THR A 197 -23.97 14.47 14.15
N ALA A 198 -23.03 14.08 13.29
CA ALA A 198 -22.09 15.01 12.67
C ALA A 198 -22.79 15.98 11.71
N VAL A 199 -23.80 15.54 10.97
CA VAL A 199 -24.64 16.41 10.12
C VAL A 199 -25.43 17.42 10.95
N GLU A 200 -26.03 16.99 12.06
CA GLU A 200 -26.75 17.89 12.99
C GLU A 200 -25.84 18.98 13.59
N HIS A 201 -24.54 18.69 13.73
CA HIS A 201 -23.54 19.62 14.27
C HIS A 201 -22.84 20.48 13.20
N ASP A 202 -23.54 20.81 12.11
CA ASP A 202 -23.12 21.73 11.04
C ASP A 202 -21.94 21.24 10.17
N ALA A 203 -21.78 19.93 9.96
CA ALA A 203 -20.73 19.41 9.06
C ALA A 203 -20.77 20.03 7.65
N ASP A 204 -21.97 20.29 7.13
CA ASP A 204 -22.23 20.87 5.80
C ASP A 204 -21.71 22.31 5.63
N LYS A 205 -21.48 23.02 6.74
CA LYS A 205 -20.96 24.39 6.76
C LYS A 205 -19.43 24.47 6.71
N ALA A 206 -18.71 23.36 6.65
CA ALA A 206 -17.26 23.39 6.50
C ALA A 206 -16.83 24.06 5.18
N VAL A 207 -15.76 24.85 5.21
CA VAL A 207 -15.27 25.54 4.00
C VAL A 207 -13.81 25.17 3.74
N PRO A 208 -13.48 24.51 2.61
CA PRO A 208 -14.37 23.91 1.60
C PRO A 208 -14.81 22.47 1.94
N TYR A 209 -16.11 22.25 2.22
CA TYR A 209 -16.71 20.95 2.57
C TYR A 209 -16.37 19.84 1.57
N MET A 210 -16.74 20.01 0.30
CA MET A 210 -16.55 18.99 -0.74
C MET A 210 -15.08 18.55 -0.90
N LEU A 211 -14.14 19.51 -0.85
CA LEU A 211 -12.73 19.20 -0.99
C LEU A 211 -12.22 18.43 0.23
N LEU A 212 -12.63 18.83 1.44
CA LEU A 212 -12.24 18.18 2.68
C LEU A 212 -12.80 16.75 2.74
N THR A 213 -14.11 16.59 2.55
CA THR A 213 -14.77 15.28 2.65
C THR A 213 -14.30 14.30 1.59
N GLU A 214 -14.16 14.73 0.32
CA GLU A 214 -13.72 13.80 -0.75
C GLU A 214 -12.24 13.42 -0.63
N THR A 215 -11.40 14.33 -0.14
CA THR A 215 -9.98 14.01 0.13
C THR A 215 -9.88 12.98 1.26
N ILE A 216 -10.61 13.17 2.37
CA ILE A 216 -10.61 12.24 3.50
C ILE A 216 -11.18 10.89 3.06
N LYS A 217 -12.29 10.85 2.32
CA LYS A 217 -12.83 9.61 1.76
C LYS A 217 -11.84 8.91 0.83
N LEU A 218 -11.04 9.64 0.07
CA LEU A 218 -10.00 9.06 -0.80
C LEU A 218 -8.87 8.44 0.04
N VAL A 219 -8.43 9.12 1.10
CA VAL A 219 -7.43 8.60 2.04
C VAL A 219 -7.96 7.36 2.76
N CYS A 220 -9.17 7.39 3.31
CA CYS A 220 -9.79 6.24 3.99
C CYS A 220 -10.00 5.05 3.04
N ARG A 221 -10.49 5.29 1.81
CA ARG A 221 -10.58 4.23 0.78
C ARG A 221 -9.21 3.67 0.41
N GLY A 222 -8.19 4.52 0.28
CA GLY A 222 -6.81 4.10 0.05
C GLY A 222 -6.23 3.28 1.21
N ALA A 223 -6.54 3.63 2.46
CA ALA A 223 -6.13 2.90 3.65
C ALA A 223 -6.79 1.51 3.74
N ILE A 224 -8.10 1.42 3.49
CA ILE A 224 -8.83 0.14 3.39
C ILE A 224 -8.24 -0.70 2.24
N TRP A 225 -8.03 -0.09 1.08
CA TRP A 225 -7.49 -0.76 -0.09
C TRP A 225 -6.05 -1.25 0.07
N THR A 226 -5.20 -0.51 0.79
CA THR A 226 -3.83 -0.94 1.11
C THR A 226 -3.82 -2.04 2.16
N ALA A 227 -4.72 -2.00 3.15
CA ALA A 227 -4.94 -3.09 4.09
C ALA A 227 -5.46 -4.38 3.41
N GLU A 228 -6.16 -4.24 2.29
CA GLU A 228 -6.64 -5.33 1.45
C GLU A 228 -5.59 -5.91 0.47
N ARG A 229 -4.48 -5.21 0.14
CA ARG A 229 -3.61 -5.59 -1.00
C ARG A 229 -2.42 -6.51 -0.69
N LEU A 230 -2.44 -7.61 -1.43
CA LEU A 230 -1.43 -8.64 -1.67
C LEU A 230 0.02 -8.18 -1.90
N SER A 231 0.22 -7.01 -2.55
CA SER A 231 1.53 -6.56 -3.02
C SER A 231 2.51 -6.34 -1.86
N ILE A 232 2.04 -5.79 -0.74
CA ILE A 232 2.88 -5.53 0.43
C ILE A 232 3.28 -6.83 1.12
N CYS A 233 2.38 -7.82 1.15
CA CYS A 233 2.70 -9.12 1.73
C CYS A 233 3.73 -9.88 0.89
N LEU A 234 3.68 -9.74 -0.44
CA LEU A 234 4.69 -10.31 -1.34
C LEU A 234 6.04 -9.61 -1.19
N GLN A 235 6.05 -8.28 -1.13
CA GLN A 235 7.27 -7.51 -0.85
C GLN A 235 7.88 -7.86 0.53
N GLY A 236 7.05 -8.09 1.55
CA GLY A 236 7.49 -8.52 2.87
C GLY A 236 8.03 -9.95 2.93
N CYS A 237 7.88 -10.73 1.86
CA CYS A 237 8.52 -12.03 1.67
C CYS A 237 9.68 -11.94 0.66
N ASP A 238 10.21 -10.74 0.42
CA ASP A 238 11.29 -10.42 -0.54
C ASP A 238 10.98 -10.74 -2.01
N PHE A 239 9.70 -10.87 -2.38
CA PHE A 239 9.31 -11.05 -3.78
C PHE A 239 9.20 -9.71 -4.50
N THR A 240 9.64 -9.70 -5.77
CA THR A 240 9.49 -8.55 -6.64
C THR A 240 8.00 -8.36 -7.00
N ALA A 241 7.29 -7.51 -6.26
CA ALA A 241 5.87 -7.25 -6.49
C ALA A 241 5.56 -5.75 -6.47
N ASN A 242 5.54 -5.13 -7.66
CA ASN A 242 5.05 -3.77 -7.82
C ASN A 242 3.53 -3.76 -7.96
N GLU A 243 2.91 -2.74 -7.38
CA GLU A 243 1.46 -2.57 -7.27
C GLU A 243 0.75 -2.55 -8.64
N ASP A 244 1.39 -1.95 -9.64
CA ASP A 244 0.89 -1.92 -11.01
C ASP A 244 0.95 -3.31 -11.67
N LEU A 245 2.02 -4.08 -11.43
CA LEU A 245 2.23 -5.40 -12.01
C LEU A 245 1.26 -6.45 -11.45
N VAL A 246 0.83 -6.32 -10.19
CA VAL A 246 -0.19 -7.21 -9.61
C VAL A 246 -1.61 -6.84 -10.06
N SER A 247 -1.87 -5.57 -10.37
CA SER A 247 -3.18 -5.14 -10.89
C SER A 247 -3.37 -5.46 -12.37
N ARG A 248 -2.28 -5.43 -13.15
CA ARG A 248 -2.22 -5.79 -14.57
C ARG A 248 -1.07 -6.77 -14.79
N PRO A 249 -1.29 -8.07 -14.51
CA PRO A 249 -0.24 -9.07 -14.62
C PRO A 249 0.16 -9.25 -16.09
N THR A 250 1.46 -9.14 -16.36
CA THR A 250 2.07 -9.57 -17.63
C THR A 250 2.54 -11.01 -17.50
N SER A 251 2.52 -11.76 -18.60
CA SER A 251 2.99 -13.16 -18.60
C SER A 251 4.44 -13.29 -18.17
N GLN A 252 5.31 -12.36 -18.61
CA GLN A 252 6.71 -12.32 -18.20
C GLN A 252 6.87 -12.09 -16.69
N TYR A 253 6.10 -11.17 -16.13
CA TYR A 253 6.12 -10.91 -14.68
C TYR A 253 5.67 -12.14 -13.89
N ILE A 254 4.55 -12.76 -14.26
CA ILE A 254 4.03 -13.93 -13.54
C ILE A 254 4.96 -15.13 -13.62
N ARG A 255 5.62 -15.36 -14.76
CA ARG A 255 6.66 -16.40 -14.88
C ARG A 255 7.81 -16.15 -13.91
N SER A 256 8.37 -14.94 -13.93
CA SER A 256 9.47 -14.56 -13.03
C SER A 256 9.07 -14.65 -11.55
N LEU A 257 7.83 -14.27 -11.22
CA LEU A 257 7.31 -14.39 -9.86
C LEU A 257 7.18 -15.86 -9.43
N PHE A 258 6.68 -16.74 -10.29
CA PHE A 258 6.60 -18.18 -9.97
C PHE A 258 7.97 -18.85 -9.90
N GLU A 259 8.94 -18.42 -10.71
CA GLU A 259 10.34 -18.86 -10.59
C GLU A 259 10.90 -18.49 -9.20
N GLN A 260 10.73 -17.23 -8.76
CA GLN A 260 11.13 -16.78 -7.43
C GLN A 260 10.42 -17.55 -6.31
N LEU A 261 9.12 -17.81 -6.46
CA LEU A 261 8.33 -18.56 -5.49
C LEU A 261 8.81 -20.01 -5.36
N LEU A 262 9.07 -20.69 -6.48
CA LEU A 262 9.56 -22.07 -6.49
C LEU A 262 10.97 -22.16 -5.91
N ASP A 263 11.83 -21.21 -6.22
CA ASP A 263 13.18 -21.15 -5.66
C ASP A 263 13.13 -20.95 -4.13
N THR A 264 12.31 -20.00 -3.66
CA THR A 264 12.22 -19.66 -2.23
C THR A 264 11.50 -20.72 -1.40
N PHE A 265 10.47 -21.39 -1.95
CA PHE A 265 9.61 -22.31 -1.20
C PHE A 265 9.95 -23.77 -1.39
N MET A 266 10.49 -24.15 -2.56
CA MET A 266 10.87 -25.52 -2.88
C MET A 266 12.38 -25.71 -3.06
N GLY A 267 13.17 -24.63 -3.14
CA GLY A 267 14.59 -24.72 -3.52
C GLY A 267 14.78 -25.20 -4.95
N PHE A 268 13.78 -24.95 -5.81
CA PHE A 268 13.72 -25.49 -7.17
C PHE A 268 13.96 -24.38 -8.20
N SER A 269 15.04 -24.52 -8.98
CA SER A 269 15.32 -23.66 -10.13
C SER A 269 14.90 -24.37 -11.44
N PRO A 270 13.88 -23.85 -12.16
CA PRO A 270 13.47 -24.39 -13.45
C PRO A 270 14.59 -24.38 -14.51
N GLU A 271 15.46 -23.37 -14.48
CA GLU A 271 16.59 -23.22 -15.40
C GLU A 271 17.63 -24.35 -15.22
N TYR A 272 17.88 -24.76 -13.96
CA TYR A 272 18.74 -25.90 -13.66
C TYR A 272 18.16 -27.20 -14.24
N CYS A 273 16.84 -27.41 -14.13
CA CYS A 273 16.20 -28.61 -14.66
C CYS A 273 16.21 -28.67 -16.19
N VAL A 274 15.98 -27.54 -16.88
CA VAL A 274 16.08 -27.50 -18.34
C VAL A 274 17.50 -27.77 -18.80
N THR A 275 18.49 -27.18 -18.13
CA THR A 275 19.91 -27.41 -18.42
C THR A 275 20.33 -28.85 -18.13
N ALA A 276 19.88 -29.43 -17.02
CA ALA A 276 20.13 -30.84 -16.70
C ALA A 276 19.46 -31.78 -17.72
N THR A 277 18.23 -31.47 -18.13
CA THR A 277 17.47 -32.28 -19.09
C THR A 277 18.06 -32.16 -20.50
N SER A 278 18.46 -30.97 -20.94
CA SER A 278 19.12 -30.78 -22.24
C SER A 278 20.48 -31.49 -22.27
N ASN A 279 21.24 -31.44 -21.18
CA ASN A 279 22.49 -32.19 -21.04
C ASN A 279 22.28 -33.71 -21.04
N LEU A 280 21.22 -34.20 -20.40
CA LEU A 280 20.84 -35.62 -20.39
C LEU A 280 20.33 -36.10 -21.76
N LEU A 281 19.55 -35.28 -22.47
CA LEU A 281 19.08 -35.59 -23.82
C LEU A 281 20.26 -35.61 -24.81
N ARG A 282 21.20 -34.67 -24.68
CA ARG A 282 22.42 -34.61 -25.47
C ARG A 282 23.38 -35.77 -25.15
N SER A 283 23.46 -36.21 -23.89
CA SER A 283 24.25 -37.39 -23.52
C SER A 283 23.61 -38.71 -23.97
N ALA A 284 22.27 -38.78 -23.97
CA ALA A 284 21.52 -39.93 -24.51
C ALA A 284 21.60 -40.02 -26.05
N ALA A 285 21.61 -38.88 -26.75
CA ALA A 285 21.81 -38.81 -28.21
C ALA A 285 23.22 -39.29 -28.65
N ASN A 286 24.20 -39.27 -27.74
CA ASN A 286 25.54 -39.82 -27.97
C ASN A 286 25.64 -41.33 -27.71
N SER A 287 24.54 -42.01 -27.35
CA SER A 287 24.46 -43.47 -27.32
C SER A 287 23.96 -43.99 -28.68
N GLU A 288 24.65 -44.99 -29.24
CA GLU A 288 24.69 -45.39 -30.66
C GLU A 288 23.38 -45.87 -31.34
N THR A 289 22.19 -45.39 -30.97
CA THR A 289 20.93 -45.99 -31.45
C THR A 289 19.83 -45.04 -31.91
N SER A 290 20.17 -43.87 -32.45
CA SER A 290 19.18 -43.04 -33.17
C SER A 290 19.86 -42.00 -34.07
N LYS A 291 20.09 -42.39 -35.34
CA LYS A 291 20.71 -41.57 -36.40
C LYS A 291 19.68 -40.87 -37.30
N GLU A 292 18.44 -40.70 -36.84
CA GLU A 292 17.33 -40.16 -37.65
C GLU A 292 16.63 -38.91 -37.08
N LEU A 293 17.19 -38.24 -36.07
CA LEU A 293 16.81 -36.85 -35.79
C LEU A 293 17.99 -35.94 -36.16
N SER A 294 17.75 -35.08 -37.15
CA SER A 294 18.65 -34.05 -37.63
C SER A 294 19.21 -33.22 -36.47
N ASP A 295 20.53 -33.02 -36.49
CA ASP A 295 21.31 -32.14 -35.59
C ASP A 295 20.79 -30.69 -35.52
N ASP A 296 19.87 -30.30 -36.42
CA ASP A 296 19.27 -28.96 -36.48
C ASP A 296 18.16 -28.72 -35.42
N ASP A 297 17.50 -29.76 -34.88
CA ASP A 297 16.34 -29.57 -33.98
C ASP A 297 16.68 -29.43 -32.48
N ILE A 298 17.85 -29.92 -32.06
CA ILE A 298 18.32 -29.83 -30.66
C ILE A 298 18.90 -28.43 -30.37
N SER A 299 19.20 -27.67 -31.42
CA SER A 299 19.65 -26.28 -31.40
C SER A 299 18.51 -25.26 -31.47
N ASN A 300 17.26 -25.67 -31.65
CA ASN A 300 16.14 -24.72 -31.70
C ASN A 300 15.80 -24.21 -30.29
N ASP A 301 16.21 -22.97 -30.01
CA ASP A 301 15.92 -22.18 -28.80
C ASP A 301 14.43 -22.25 -28.40
N ASP A 302 13.54 -22.38 -29.39
CA ASP A 302 12.09 -22.52 -29.21
C ASP A 302 11.67 -23.81 -28.48
N THR A 303 12.36 -24.93 -28.71
CA THR A 303 12.07 -26.21 -28.04
C THR A 303 12.49 -26.15 -26.56
N ALA A 304 13.64 -25.55 -26.28
CA ALA A 304 14.13 -25.33 -24.92
C ALA A 304 13.21 -24.39 -24.13
N ASN A 305 12.75 -23.30 -24.76
CA ASN A 305 11.79 -22.37 -24.17
C ASN A 305 10.43 -23.04 -23.88
N THR A 306 9.97 -23.91 -24.78
CA THR A 306 8.72 -24.67 -24.57
C THR A 306 8.86 -25.64 -23.40
N MET A 307 9.99 -26.35 -23.29
CA MET A 307 10.28 -27.25 -22.17
C MET A 307 10.36 -26.50 -20.84
N HIS A 308 10.99 -25.32 -20.82
CA HIS A 308 11.07 -24.47 -19.63
C HIS A 308 9.69 -24.11 -19.08
N ILE A 309 8.77 -23.70 -19.95
CA ILE A 309 7.41 -23.33 -19.57
C ILE A 309 6.64 -24.54 -19.01
N LEU A 310 6.81 -25.73 -19.60
CA LEU A 310 6.13 -26.95 -19.13
C LEU A 310 6.65 -27.41 -17.77
N VAL A 311 7.96 -27.36 -17.56
CA VAL A 311 8.58 -27.69 -16.27
C VAL A 311 8.13 -26.69 -15.20
N LEU A 312 8.17 -25.39 -15.51
CA LEU A 312 7.67 -24.34 -14.63
C LEU A 312 6.19 -24.56 -14.27
N PHE A 313 5.35 -24.89 -15.25
CA PHE A 313 3.94 -25.17 -15.02
C PHE A 313 3.74 -26.36 -14.08
N ARG A 314 4.44 -27.48 -14.29
CA ARG A 314 4.30 -28.69 -13.45
C ARG A 314 4.81 -28.49 -12.03
N ALA A 315 5.92 -27.77 -11.87
CA ALA A 315 6.45 -27.40 -10.56
C ALA A 315 5.47 -26.48 -9.82
N ALA A 316 4.98 -25.43 -10.49
CA ALA A 316 4.00 -24.51 -9.93
C ALA A 316 2.67 -25.20 -9.59
N GLU A 317 2.18 -26.12 -10.43
CA GLU A 317 0.98 -26.92 -10.15
C GLU A 317 1.16 -27.74 -8.87
N THR A 318 2.30 -28.42 -8.72
CA THR A 318 2.60 -29.23 -7.53
C THR A 318 2.65 -28.37 -6.27
N MET A 319 3.29 -27.20 -6.33
CA MET A 319 3.34 -26.25 -5.22
C MET A 319 1.95 -25.67 -4.91
N LEU A 320 1.16 -25.34 -5.92
CA LEU A 320 -0.14 -24.72 -5.72
C LEU A 320 -1.16 -25.71 -5.17
N GLN A 321 -1.03 -27.00 -5.50
CA GLN A 321 -1.83 -28.06 -4.86
C GLN A 321 -1.57 -28.14 -3.35
N THR A 322 -0.34 -27.94 -2.87
CA THR A 322 -0.05 -27.87 -1.42
C THR A 322 -0.55 -26.57 -0.80
N CYS A 323 -0.70 -25.52 -1.59
CA CYS A 323 -1.33 -24.25 -1.19
C CYS A 323 -2.88 -24.28 -1.25
N GLY A 324 -3.51 -25.40 -1.64
CA GLY A 324 -4.97 -25.55 -1.72
C GLY A 324 -5.60 -25.10 -3.05
N ILE A 325 -4.81 -24.93 -4.11
CA ILE A 325 -5.29 -24.61 -5.46
C ILE A 325 -5.09 -25.81 -6.37
N HIS A 326 -6.19 -26.46 -6.74
CA HIS A 326 -6.20 -27.63 -7.60
C HIS A 326 -6.55 -27.30 -9.07
N ASP A 327 -7.02 -26.09 -9.34
CA ASP A 327 -7.50 -25.67 -10.65
C ASP A 327 -6.46 -24.89 -11.47
N PHE A 328 -5.16 -24.96 -11.18
CA PHE A 328 -4.13 -24.20 -11.90
C PHE A 328 -3.96 -24.64 -13.35
N THR A 329 -3.91 -23.68 -14.29
CA THR A 329 -3.85 -23.96 -15.73
C THR A 329 -2.67 -23.26 -16.40
N LEU A 330 -2.24 -23.76 -17.56
CA LEU A 330 -1.17 -23.10 -18.33
C LEU A 330 -1.54 -21.67 -18.75
N MET A 331 -2.84 -21.37 -18.88
CA MET A 331 -3.32 -20.01 -19.18
C MET A 331 -2.99 -19.02 -18.07
N ASP A 332 -2.86 -19.46 -16.82
CA ASP A 332 -2.48 -18.61 -15.69
C ASP A 332 -1.03 -18.09 -15.81
N LEU A 333 -0.16 -18.80 -16.52
CA LEU A 333 1.22 -18.38 -16.84
C LEU A 333 1.32 -17.65 -18.18
N MET A 334 0.55 -18.07 -19.17
CA MET A 334 0.61 -17.55 -20.53
C MET A 334 -0.18 -16.25 -20.71
N ARG A 335 -1.35 -16.14 -20.08
CA ARG A 335 -2.31 -15.02 -20.18
C ARG A 335 -3.01 -14.83 -18.83
N PRO A 336 -2.29 -14.27 -17.83
CA PRO A 336 -2.81 -14.16 -16.48
C PRO A 336 -4.00 -13.20 -16.40
N GLU A 337 -5.10 -13.65 -15.79
CA GLU A 337 -6.25 -12.79 -15.49
C GLU A 337 -6.08 -12.11 -14.12
N PRO A 338 -6.37 -10.80 -13.98
CA PRO A 338 -6.14 -10.06 -12.73
C PRO A 338 -6.88 -10.62 -11.50
N GLN A 339 -8.10 -11.13 -11.66
CA GLN A 339 -8.87 -11.69 -10.54
C GLN A 339 -8.32 -13.05 -10.12
N ARG A 340 -8.01 -13.91 -11.09
CA ARG A 340 -7.51 -15.26 -10.87
C ARG A 340 -6.09 -15.26 -10.30
N THR A 341 -5.21 -14.40 -10.83
CA THR A 341 -3.86 -14.18 -10.30
C THR A 341 -3.89 -13.77 -8.82
N ARG A 342 -4.81 -12.87 -8.43
CA ARG A 342 -4.97 -12.47 -7.03
C ARG A 342 -5.40 -13.63 -6.14
N ARG A 343 -6.33 -14.48 -6.59
CA ARG A 343 -6.71 -15.69 -5.85
C ARG A 343 -5.51 -16.61 -5.64
N ILE A 344 -4.71 -16.82 -6.69
CA ILE A 344 -3.53 -17.69 -6.64
C ILE A 344 -2.49 -17.17 -5.66
N LEU A 345 -2.10 -15.90 -5.81
CA LEU A 345 -1.12 -15.27 -4.93
C LEU A 345 -1.60 -15.15 -3.48
N SER A 346 -2.92 -15.07 -3.24
CA SER A 346 -3.49 -15.11 -1.88
C SER A 346 -3.25 -16.45 -1.19
N ALA A 347 -3.43 -17.55 -1.91
CA ALA A 347 -3.16 -18.89 -1.37
C ALA A 347 -1.67 -19.08 -1.07
N VAL A 348 -0.80 -18.62 -1.99
CA VAL A 348 0.66 -18.64 -1.81
C VAL A 348 1.08 -17.86 -0.57
N ILE A 349 0.50 -16.69 -0.31
CA ILE A 349 0.80 -15.89 0.89
C ILE A 349 0.31 -16.58 2.16
N ASN A 350 -0.87 -17.21 2.13
CA ASN A 350 -1.35 -17.98 3.27
C ASN A 350 -0.41 -19.14 3.59
N TYR A 351 0.08 -19.85 2.57
CA TYR A 351 1.12 -20.87 2.74
C TYR A 351 2.43 -20.30 3.30
N ALA A 352 2.90 -19.18 2.76
CA ALA A 352 4.11 -18.50 3.24
C ALA A 352 4.01 -18.13 4.73
N ARG A 353 2.85 -17.62 5.15
CA ARG A 353 2.56 -17.29 6.56
C ARG A 353 2.51 -18.53 7.44
N PHE A 354 1.89 -19.60 6.97
CA PHE A 354 1.86 -20.88 7.67
C PHE A 354 3.27 -21.43 7.88
N ARG A 355 4.10 -21.43 6.82
CA ARG A 355 5.50 -21.85 6.89
C ARG A 355 6.30 -21.04 7.90
N GLU A 356 6.15 -19.72 7.89
CA GLU A 356 6.86 -18.82 8.80
C GLU A 356 6.49 -19.05 10.27
N GLU A 357 5.23 -19.39 10.55
CA GLU A 357 4.80 -19.74 11.91
C GLU A 357 5.45 -21.03 12.42
N HIS A 358 5.52 -22.05 11.57
CA HIS A 358 6.08 -23.35 11.92
C HIS A 358 7.61 -23.38 11.83
N LEU A 359 8.25 -22.41 11.15
CA LEU A 359 9.71 -22.30 11.09
C LEU A 359 10.34 -22.11 12.48
N ARG A 360 9.62 -21.48 13.42
CA ARG A 360 10.05 -21.33 14.81
C ARG A 360 10.22 -22.67 15.53
N GLU A 361 9.40 -23.66 15.19
CA GLU A 361 9.51 -25.01 15.76
C GLU A 361 10.78 -25.72 15.24
N CYS A 362 11.25 -25.34 14.05
CA CYS A 362 12.47 -25.85 13.44
C CYS A 362 13.74 -25.12 13.89
N GLU A 363 13.64 -24.02 14.66
CA GLU A 363 14.81 -23.23 15.09
C GLU A 363 15.90 -24.06 15.81
N PRO A 364 15.57 -25.02 16.70
CA PRO A 364 16.57 -25.88 17.32
C PRO A 364 17.32 -26.74 16.29
N LEU A 365 16.63 -27.23 15.26
CA LEU A 365 17.24 -28.01 14.18
C LEU A 365 18.18 -27.15 13.34
N VAL A 366 17.78 -25.92 13.03
CA VAL A 366 18.62 -24.96 12.30
C VAL A 366 19.92 -24.70 13.06
N ARG A 367 19.85 -24.45 14.37
CA ARG A 367 21.06 -24.24 15.21
C ARG A 367 21.99 -25.46 15.23
N ILE A 368 21.43 -26.68 15.26
CA ILE A 368 22.23 -27.91 15.18
C ILE A 368 22.91 -28.00 13.82
N CYS A 369 22.19 -27.72 12.73
CA CYS A 369 22.77 -27.71 11.38
C CYS A 369 23.91 -26.70 11.25
N GLU A 370 23.74 -25.48 11.75
CA GLU A 370 24.77 -24.44 11.74
C GLU A 370 26.01 -24.86 12.53
N SER A 371 25.83 -25.40 13.74
CA SER A 371 26.93 -25.90 14.57
C SER A 371 27.70 -27.03 13.86
N ASN A 372 26.99 -27.97 13.25
CA ASN A 372 27.60 -29.08 12.52
C ASN A 372 28.33 -28.59 11.26
N MET A 373 27.76 -27.64 10.51
CA MET A 373 28.44 -27.04 9.35
C MET A 373 29.72 -26.33 9.76
N GLU A 374 29.72 -25.63 10.89
CA GLU A 374 30.93 -24.97 11.39
C GLU A 374 32.00 -25.98 11.83
N GLU A 375 31.60 -27.12 12.41
CA GLU A 375 32.51 -28.22 12.72
C GLU A 375 33.09 -28.87 11.45
N VAL A 376 32.27 -29.17 10.45
CA VAL A 376 32.72 -29.68 9.15
C VAL A 376 33.74 -28.73 8.53
N ARG A 377 33.44 -27.43 8.51
CA ARG A 377 34.34 -26.42 7.95
C ARG A 377 35.67 -26.34 8.68
N ARG A 378 35.66 -26.43 10.02
CA ARG A 378 36.90 -26.49 10.82
C ARG A 378 37.73 -27.72 10.50
N VAL A 379 37.10 -28.87 10.30
CA VAL A 379 37.79 -30.11 9.94
C VAL A 379 38.33 -30.04 8.51
N GLU A 380 37.59 -29.48 7.57
CA GLU A 380 38.05 -29.24 6.20
C GLU A 380 39.26 -28.31 6.16
N ASP A 381 39.22 -27.19 6.89
CA ASP A 381 40.34 -26.27 6.98
C ASP A 381 41.59 -26.94 7.58
N ALA A 382 41.41 -27.77 8.62
CA ALA A 382 42.49 -28.54 9.21
C ALA A 382 43.05 -29.60 8.24
N ASN A 383 42.18 -30.30 7.51
CA ASN A 383 42.58 -31.29 6.50
C ASN A 383 43.30 -30.64 5.31
N ASN A 384 42.86 -29.46 4.87
CA ASN A 384 43.53 -28.68 3.83
C ASN A 384 44.92 -28.25 4.28
N LEU A 385 45.06 -27.80 5.54
CA LEU A 385 46.35 -27.45 6.12
C LEU A 385 47.29 -28.67 6.24
N ILE A 386 46.78 -29.81 6.70
CA ILE A 386 47.55 -31.05 6.79
C ILE A 386 47.95 -31.53 5.39
N SER A 387 47.05 -31.51 4.41
CA SER A 387 47.34 -31.89 3.02
C SER A 387 48.41 -30.99 2.41
N THR A 388 48.37 -29.68 2.70
CA THR A 388 49.42 -28.73 2.30
C THR A 388 50.76 -29.10 2.95
N ASN A 389 50.76 -29.43 4.25
CA ASN A 389 51.98 -29.85 4.96
C ASN A 389 52.53 -31.18 4.43
N ILE A 390 51.66 -32.13 4.09
CA ILE A 390 52.06 -33.41 3.47
C ILE A 390 52.64 -33.15 2.09
N GLY A 391 52.06 -32.25 1.28
CA GLY A 391 52.62 -31.83 0.00
C GLY A 391 54.03 -31.28 0.17
N ILE A 392 54.23 -30.34 1.10
CA ILE A 392 55.55 -29.77 1.41
C ILE A 392 56.54 -30.85 1.87
N LEU A 393 56.09 -31.84 2.66
CA LEU A 393 56.96 -32.93 3.13
C LEU A 393 57.28 -33.95 2.03
N LYS A 394 56.33 -34.23 1.12
CA LYS A 394 56.54 -35.07 -0.06
C LYS A 394 57.51 -34.42 -1.04
N ASP A 395 57.35 -33.13 -1.33
CA ASP A 395 58.29 -32.37 -2.17
C ASP A 395 59.71 -32.45 -1.57
N ARG A 396 59.84 -32.36 -0.24
CA ARG A 396 61.13 -32.50 0.45
C ARG A 396 61.72 -33.91 0.38
N LEU A 397 60.89 -34.95 0.40
CA LEU A 397 61.32 -36.35 0.27
C LEU A 397 61.72 -36.69 -1.17
N GLU A 398 60.98 -36.20 -2.17
CA GLU A 398 61.32 -36.34 -3.59
C GLU A 398 62.62 -35.58 -3.95
N ASP A 399 62.88 -34.46 -3.28
CA ASP A 399 64.14 -33.71 -3.35
C ASP A 399 65.33 -34.46 -2.69
N GLU A 400 65.05 -35.35 -1.73
CA GLU A 400 66.06 -36.19 -1.05
C GLU A 400 66.34 -37.50 -1.81
N GLU A 401 65.33 -38.11 -2.46
CA GLU A 401 65.50 -39.34 -3.27
C GLU A 401 66.20 -39.10 -4.62
N ASN A 402 66.03 -37.92 -5.23
CA ASN A 402 66.70 -37.55 -6.49
C ASN A 402 68.12 -37.01 -6.23
N GLY A 403 69.00 -37.94 -5.86
CA GLY A 403 70.40 -37.68 -5.59
C GLY A 403 71.12 -36.88 -6.69
N GLN A 404 71.84 -35.85 -6.24
CA GLN A 404 72.80 -34.97 -6.92
C GLN A 404 72.33 -33.61 -7.44
N ASP A 405 71.02 -33.32 -7.52
CA ASP A 405 70.54 -31.93 -7.76
C ASP A 405 69.80 -31.32 -6.55
N GLY A 406 69.55 -32.15 -5.53
CA GLY A 406 68.83 -31.78 -4.30
C GLY A 406 69.48 -30.65 -3.49
N HIS A 407 70.80 -30.45 -3.53
CA HIS A 407 71.41 -29.34 -2.78
C HIS A 407 71.13 -27.97 -3.40
N ARG A 408 71.10 -27.85 -4.73
CA ARG A 408 70.80 -26.57 -5.40
C ARG A 408 69.31 -26.24 -5.34
N LYS A 409 68.44 -27.25 -5.49
CA LYS A 409 66.98 -27.08 -5.38
C LYS A 409 66.49 -26.90 -3.95
N SER A 410 67.00 -27.66 -2.97
CA SER A 410 66.70 -27.43 -1.55
C SER A 410 67.15 -26.04 -1.11
N THR A 411 68.30 -25.56 -1.59
CA THR A 411 68.74 -24.17 -1.33
C THR A 411 67.79 -23.16 -1.97
N LEU A 412 67.30 -23.39 -3.19
CA LEU A 412 66.34 -22.50 -3.88
C LEU A 412 64.94 -22.50 -3.23
N VAL A 413 64.42 -23.66 -2.82
CA VAL A 413 63.13 -23.78 -2.13
C VAL A 413 63.23 -23.22 -0.70
N GLN A 414 64.36 -23.42 -0.01
CA GLN A 414 64.65 -22.74 1.25
C GLN A 414 64.76 -21.23 1.05
N LEU A 415 65.40 -20.75 -0.03
CA LEU A 415 65.47 -19.32 -0.35
C LEU A 415 64.08 -18.74 -0.65
N ASN A 416 63.24 -19.49 -1.37
CA ASN A 416 61.90 -19.04 -1.76
C ASN A 416 60.93 -19.04 -0.57
N ASN A 417 60.99 -20.07 0.29
CA ASN A 417 60.26 -20.10 1.55
C ASN A 417 60.78 -19.06 2.55
N TYR A 418 62.10 -18.81 2.57
CA TYR A 418 62.71 -17.75 3.36
C TYR A 418 62.30 -16.37 2.84
N ASN A 419 62.23 -16.18 1.52
CA ASN A 419 61.74 -14.95 0.90
C ASN A 419 60.25 -14.74 1.16
N SER A 420 59.41 -15.77 1.04
CA SER A 420 57.98 -15.68 1.37
C SER A 420 57.74 -15.39 2.86
N ARG A 421 58.55 -16.00 3.74
CA ARG A 421 58.54 -15.68 5.19
C ARG A 421 59.08 -14.28 5.46
N LEU A 422 60.09 -13.83 4.72
CA LEU A 422 60.61 -12.47 4.80
C LEU A 422 59.55 -11.49 4.33
N GLU A 423 58.83 -11.73 3.25
CA GLU A 423 57.72 -10.90 2.76
C GLU A 423 56.56 -10.84 3.76
N LEU A 424 56.18 -11.97 4.37
CA LEU A 424 55.20 -11.99 5.45
C LEU A 424 55.69 -11.23 6.69
N LYS A 425 56.97 -11.39 7.05
CA LYS A 425 57.60 -10.60 8.11
C LYS A 425 57.69 -9.14 7.71
N LEU A 426 57.90 -8.79 6.44
CA LEU A 426 57.99 -7.43 5.91
C LEU A 426 56.62 -6.78 5.94
N LYS A 427 55.55 -7.49 5.57
CA LYS A 427 54.16 -7.04 5.72
C LYS A 427 53.77 -6.88 7.19
N LYS A 428 54.16 -7.81 8.07
CA LYS A 428 53.94 -7.68 9.52
C LYS A 428 54.77 -6.54 10.11
N LEU A 429 56.02 -6.37 9.66
CA LEU A 429 56.91 -5.29 10.06
C LEU A 429 56.43 -3.95 9.54
N GLN A 430 55.86 -3.89 8.33
CA GLN A 430 55.23 -2.71 7.75
C GLN A 430 53.99 -2.32 8.53
N ARG A 431 53.11 -3.27 8.87
CA ARG A 431 51.98 -3.01 9.76
C ARG A 431 52.44 -2.58 11.15
N SER A 432 53.44 -3.25 11.74
CA SER A 432 54.01 -2.81 13.01
C SER A 432 54.74 -1.49 12.89
N GLN A 433 55.30 -1.16 11.73
CA GLN A 433 55.96 0.12 11.46
C GLN A 433 54.92 1.21 11.26
N GLU A 434 53.77 0.94 10.65
CA GLU A 434 52.64 1.87 10.57
C GLU A 434 52.07 2.14 11.96
N ILE A 435 51.88 1.08 12.76
CA ILE A 435 51.46 1.20 14.17
C ILE A 435 52.53 1.94 14.97
N LEU A 436 53.81 1.53 14.92
CA LEU A 436 54.90 2.24 15.59
C LEU A 436 55.08 3.65 15.05
N LYS A 437 54.75 3.96 13.79
CA LYS A 437 54.85 5.32 13.24
C LYS A 437 53.68 6.18 13.73
N HIS A 438 52.52 5.57 13.93
CA HIS A 438 51.38 6.20 14.59
C HIS A 438 51.67 6.44 16.08
N GLU A 439 52.12 5.41 16.82
CA GLU A 439 52.56 5.50 18.21
C GLU A 439 53.78 6.42 18.37
N HIS A 440 54.74 6.41 17.44
CA HIS A 440 55.86 7.36 17.44
C HIS A 440 55.39 8.76 17.07
N GLY A 441 54.31 8.92 16.30
CA GLY A 441 53.65 10.20 16.07
C GLY A 441 53.04 10.74 17.38
N GLN A 442 52.28 9.91 18.08
CA GLN A 442 51.71 10.22 19.40
C GLN A 442 52.81 10.47 20.44
N TYR A 443 53.82 9.61 20.50
CA TYR A 443 54.99 9.76 21.35
C TYR A 443 55.82 10.98 20.95
N LYS A 444 55.87 11.37 19.67
CA LYS A 444 56.55 12.60 19.21
C LYS A 444 55.78 13.83 19.63
N GLU A 445 54.46 13.79 19.64
CA GLU A 445 53.60 14.85 20.18
C GLU A 445 53.72 14.96 21.70
N GLU A 446 53.68 13.83 22.41
CA GLU A 446 53.83 13.76 23.85
C GLU A 446 55.26 14.12 24.27
N LYS A 447 56.28 13.63 23.56
CA LYS A 447 57.68 14.05 23.67
C LYS A 447 57.84 15.51 23.32
N ALA A 448 57.10 16.08 22.37
CA ALA A 448 57.15 17.51 22.08
C ALA A 448 56.54 18.33 23.23
N ARG A 449 55.45 17.85 23.84
CA ARG A 449 54.87 18.44 25.07
C ARG A 449 55.84 18.35 26.25
N LEU A 450 56.39 17.17 26.50
CA LEU A 450 57.37 16.91 27.57
C LEU A 450 58.67 17.66 27.31
N LEU A 451 59.19 17.73 26.09
CA LEU A 451 60.35 18.56 25.73
C LEU A 451 60.05 20.04 25.91
N ARG A 452 58.83 20.50 25.68
CA ARG A 452 58.45 21.90 25.97
C ARG A 452 58.50 22.15 27.48
N SER A 453 57.95 21.24 28.28
CA SER A 453 58.03 21.26 29.75
C SER A 453 59.47 21.14 30.27
N LEU A 454 60.26 20.25 29.69
CA LEU A 454 61.62 19.94 30.10
C LEU A 454 62.62 20.98 29.58
N ARG A 455 62.33 21.69 28.48
CA ARG A 455 63.10 22.87 28.05
C ARG A 455 62.86 24.06 28.97
N ILE A 456 61.66 24.23 29.52
CA ILE A 456 61.39 25.18 30.60
C ILE A 456 62.25 24.85 31.84
N ILE A 457 62.53 23.56 32.11
CA ILE A 457 63.39 23.09 33.22
C ILE A 457 64.90 23.07 32.86
N ILE A 458 65.28 22.79 31.62
CA ILE A 458 66.68 22.79 31.15
C ILE A 458 67.18 24.23 30.99
N THR A 459 66.33 25.18 30.63
CA THR A 459 66.71 26.60 30.68
C THR A 459 66.95 27.05 32.12
N SER A 460 66.24 26.49 33.12
CA SER A 460 66.52 26.76 34.54
C SER A 460 67.77 26.02 35.09
N LEU A 461 68.17 24.89 34.49
CA LEU A 461 69.35 24.10 34.89
C LEU A 461 70.63 24.36 34.06
N GLY A 462 70.50 24.80 32.81
CA GLY A 462 71.58 25.07 31.85
C GLY A 462 72.40 26.30 32.18
N ASN A 463 71.88 27.20 33.03
CA ASN A 463 72.65 28.20 33.74
C ASN A 463 73.69 27.61 34.70
N ARG A 464 73.69 26.28 34.94
CA ARG A 464 74.39 25.66 36.08
C ARG A 464 75.50 24.67 35.70
N ARG A 465 75.78 24.36 34.42
CA ARG A 465 76.61 23.17 34.11
C ARG A 465 77.47 23.19 32.83
N THR A 466 78.06 24.32 32.47
CA THR A 466 79.14 24.45 31.45
C THR A 466 80.50 23.93 31.92
N ASN A 467 80.51 22.92 32.79
CA ASN A 467 81.72 22.39 33.41
C ASN A 467 82.09 21.02 32.82
N LEU A 468 83.15 21.04 32.00
CA LEU A 468 84.13 19.97 31.76
C LEU A 468 83.64 18.78 30.89
N ARG A 469 84.12 18.50 29.67
CA ARG A 469 85.47 18.36 29.06
C ARG A 469 86.10 16.96 29.26
N ASN A 470 86.17 16.24 28.11
CA ASN A 470 87.19 15.36 27.51
C ASN A 470 88.05 14.38 28.34
N SER A 471 88.47 13.29 27.66
CA SER A 471 89.87 13.08 27.18
C SER A 471 90.33 11.61 27.34
N ASN A 472 90.48 10.86 26.25
CA ASN A 472 91.72 10.60 25.48
C ASN A 472 92.65 9.46 25.97
N GLN A 473 92.14 8.22 26.00
CA GLN A 473 92.94 7.02 25.65
C GLN A 473 93.12 6.85 24.12
N LEU A 474 92.57 7.78 23.33
CA LEU A 474 92.41 7.72 21.88
C LEU A 474 93.70 7.78 21.05
N ARG A 475 94.85 8.17 21.62
CA ARG A 475 95.96 8.68 20.81
C ARG A 475 96.82 7.63 20.11
N ASN A 476 96.87 6.39 20.60
CA ASN A 476 97.78 5.37 20.06
C ASN A 476 97.09 4.34 19.16
N ASN A 477 95.82 4.03 19.42
CA ASN A 477 94.97 3.38 18.41
C ASN A 477 94.83 4.26 17.15
N LEU A 478 95.05 5.58 17.29
CA LEU A 478 94.87 6.59 16.26
C LEU A 478 95.66 6.28 14.97
N SER A 479 96.94 5.92 15.07
CA SER A 479 97.81 5.86 13.87
C SER A 479 97.60 4.61 13.00
N GLN A 480 97.35 3.43 13.60
CA GLN A 480 96.98 2.24 12.83
C GLN A 480 95.56 2.35 12.28
N HIS A 481 94.66 2.96 13.06
CA HIS A 481 93.36 3.29 12.54
C HIS A 481 93.47 4.34 11.42
N GLU A 482 94.37 5.31 11.42
CA GLU A 482 94.50 6.35 10.39
C GLU A 482 94.69 5.78 8.97
N GLU A 483 95.51 4.74 8.76
CA GLU A 483 95.71 4.18 7.40
C GLU A 483 94.52 3.29 6.96
N GLN A 484 93.99 2.47 7.87
CA GLN A 484 92.75 1.73 7.60
C GLN A 484 91.55 2.68 7.40
N LEU A 485 91.53 3.80 8.13
CA LEU A 485 90.57 4.89 8.01
C LEU A 485 90.68 5.50 6.62
N ARG A 486 91.89 5.71 6.07
CA ARG A 486 92.05 6.28 4.73
C ARG A 486 91.47 5.40 3.61
N ILE A 487 91.76 4.11 3.62
CA ILE A 487 91.21 3.15 2.62
C ILE A 487 89.70 3.02 2.77
N THR A 488 89.22 2.93 4.01
CA THR A 488 87.77 2.86 4.27
C THR A 488 87.07 4.18 3.98
N GLU A 489 87.71 5.33 4.15
CA GLU A 489 87.22 6.66 3.77
C GLU A 489 87.08 6.79 2.26
N GLU A 490 88.02 6.24 1.47
CA GLU A 490 87.93 6.24 0.02
C GLU A 490 86.79 5.34 -0.49
N ALA A 491 86.68 4.13 0.07
CA ALA A 491 85.54 3.24 -0.18
C ALA A 491 84.21 3.87 0.27
N LEU A 492 84.20 4.55 1.42
CA LEU A 492 83.04 5.26 1.96
C LEU A 492 82.65 6.44 1.08
N ARG A 493 83.60 7.21 0.54
CA ARG A 493 83.33 8.31 -0.41
C ARG A 493 82.70 7.78 -1.70
N ASN A 494 83.21 6.68 -2.24
CA ASN A 494 82.62 6.04 -3.42
C ASN A 494 81.21 5.51 -3.14
N LYS A 495 81.00 4.85 -2.00
CA LYS A 495 79.68 4.40 -1.58
C LYS A 495 78.73 5.56 -1.30
N THR A 496 79.20 6.65 -0.70
CA THR A 496 78.43 7.89 -0.48
C THR A 496 77.99 8.51 -1.80
N ARG A 497 78.86 8.51 -2.82
CA ARG A 497 78.49 8.97 -4.17
C ARG A 497 77.39 8.10 -4.78
N THR A 498 77.47 6.78 -4.63
CA THR A 498 76.40 5.87 -5.10
C THR A 498 75.10 6.01 -4.31
N VAL A 499 75.19 6.26 -2.99
CA VAL A 499 74.02 6.52 -2.14
C VAL A 499 73.35 7.82 -2.57
N ASN A 500 74.12 8.88 -2.86
CA ASN A 500 73.57 10.15 -3.33
C ASN A 500 72.89 10.01 -4.70
N SER A 501 73.43 9.21 -5.62
CA SER A 501 72.74 8.94 -6.90
C SER A 501 71.45 8.12 -6.71
N ILE A 502 71.45 7.15 -5.80
CA ILE A 502 70.24 6.38 -5.48
C ILE A 502 69.20 7.28 -4.80
N GLN A 503 69.62 8.18 -3.91
CA GLN A 503 68.75 9.13 -3.24
C GLN A 503 68.08 10.08 -4.25
N HIS A 504 68.81 10.54 -5.26
CA HIS A 504 68.26 11.37 -6.31
C HIS A 504 67.17 10.64 -7.11
N VAL A 505 67.42 9.37 -7.49
CA VAL A 505 66.42 8.54 -8.17
C VAL A 505 65.22 8.26 -7.26
N GLU A 506 65.43 8.06 -5.96
CA GLU A 506 64.34 7.89 -4.99
C GLU A 506 63.47 9.14 -4.90
N ASP A 507 64.08 10.34 -4.91
CA ASP A 507 63.36 11.61 -4.87
C ASP A 507 62.58 11.88 -6.16
N GLU A 508 63.13 11.52 -7.34
CA GLU A 508 62.40 11.55 -8.61
C GLU A 508 61.21 10.58 -8.61
N LEU A 509 61.41 9.34 -8.13
CA LEU A 509 60.32 8.37 -8.00
C LEU A 509 59.24 8.85 -7.04
N ARG A 510 59.60 9.49 -5.92
CA ARG A 510 58.62 10.12 -5.02
C ARG A 510 57.80 11.21 -5.72
N ASN A 511 58.43 12.03 -6.56
CA ASN A 511 57.73 13.06 -7.32
C ASN A 511 56.78 12.45 -8.37
N LEU A 512 57.21 11.40 -9.08
CA LEU A 512 56.34 10.68 -10.01
C LEU A 512 55.14 10.04 -9.30
N ILE A 513 55.33 9.47 -8.12
CA ILE A 513 54.24 8.92 -7.31
C ILE A 513 53.23 10.01 -6.92
N LYS A 514 53.69 11.21 -6.55
CA LYS A 514 52.79 12.35 -6.27
C LYS A 514 51.94 12.73 -7.48
N ILE A 515 52.56 12.84 -8.66
CA ILE A 515 51.85 13.18 -9.90
C ILE A 515 50.79 12.12 -10.23
N VAL A 516 51.13 10.82 -10.07
CA VAL A 516 50.17 9.72 -10.28
C VAL A 516 49.00 9.80 -9.28
N GLN A 517 49.26 10.17 -8.03
CA GLN A 517 48.21 10.38 -7.03
C GLN A 517 47.30 11.55 -7.39
N GLU A 518 47.85 12.67 -7.87
CA GLU A 518 47.08 13.83 -8.34
C GLU A 518 46.18 13.46 -9.53
N ILE A 519 46.73 12.77 -10.54
CA ILE A 519 45.96 12.29 -11.70
C ILE A 519 44.85 11.33 -11.25
N SER A 520 45.12 10.42 -10.31
CA SER A 520 44.10 9.49 -9.80
C SER A 520 42.96 10.23 -9.08
N ASN A 521 43.27 11.28 -8.32
CA ASN A 521 42.27 12.11 -7.67
C ASN A 521 41.41 12.89 -8.67
N ASP A 522 42.02 13.43 -9.72
CA ASP A 522 41.28 14.15 -10.75
C ASP A 522 40.41 13.21 -11.60
N LEU A 523 40.86 11.98 -11.84
CA LEU A 523 40.06 10.95 -12.51
C LEU A 523 38.82 10.56 -11.69
N ARG A 524 38.94 10.48 -10.37
CA ARG A 524 37.79 10.26 -9.47
C ARG A 524 36.80 11.43 -9.53
N LYS A 525 37.27 12.68 -9.47
CA LYS A 525 36.39 13.86 -9.61
C LYS A 525 35.65 13.86 -10.95
N LEU A 526 36.32 13.48 -12.04
CA LEU A 526 35.69 13.39 -13.35
C LEU A 526 34.64 12.27 -13.42
N GLN A 527 34.84 11.16 -12.71
CA GLN A 527 33.82 10.12 -12.57
C GLN A 527 32.61 10.61 -11.78
N ASP A 528 32.82 11.29 -10.65
CA ASP A 528 31.73 11.84 -9.84
C ASP A 528 30.89 12.87 -10.63
N GLU A 529 31.54 13.74 -11.40
CA GLU A 529 30.83 14.70 -12.27
C GLU A 529 30.10 14.02 -13.42
N ARG A 530 30.66 12.94 -14.00
CA ARG A 530 29.95 12.12 -15.00
C ARG A 530 28.68 11.51 -14.40
N ASP A 531 28.75 10.94 -13.21
CA ASP A 531 27.60 10.30 -12.57
C ASP A 531 26.51 11.32 -12.22
N LYS A 532 26.89 12.54 -11.83
CA LYS A 532 25.95 13.66 -11.67
C LYS A 532 25.29 14.04 -13.00
N MET A 533 26.06 14.11 -14.08
CA MET A 533 25.53 14.43 -15.41
C MET A 533 24.54 13.37 -15.90
N VAL A 534 24.79 12.09 -15.66
CA VAL A 534 23.86 11.00 -16.00
C VAL A 534 22.54 11.19 -15.24
N LYS A 535 22.60 11.38 -13.92
CA LYS A 535 21.39 11.62 -13.10
C LYS A 535 20.59 12.85 -13.57
N GLN A 536 21.26 13.94 -13.89
CA GLN A 536 20.60 15.14 -14.42
C GLN A 536 19.97 14.91 -15.79
N THR A 537 20.57 14.06 -16.61
CA THR A 537 20.03 13.68 -17.92
C THR A 537 18.77 12.84 -17.76
N ASP A 538 18.79 11.84 -16.87
CA ASP A 538 17.62 11.00 -16.57
C ASP A 538 16.45 11.83 -16.00
N GLU A 539 16.75 12.78 -15.09
CA GLU A 539 15.75 13.71 -14.56
C GLU A 539 15.16 14.62 -15.66
N LEU A 540 15.98 15.05 -16.62
CA LEU A 540 15.55 15.86 -17.75
C LEU A 540 14.63 15.05 -18.67
N GLU A 541 14.96 13.79 -18.95
CA GLU A 541 14.12 12.88 -19.76
C GLU A 541 12.77 12.63 -19.08
N HIS A 542 12.76 12.38 -17.76
CA HIS A 542 11.53 12.21 -17.01
C HIS A 542 10.66 13.48 -17.04
N LYS A 543 11.26 14.66 -16.85
CA LYS A 543 10.52 15.94 -16.96
C LYS A 543 9.99 16.19 -18.37
N LYS A 544 10.75 15.81 -19.40
CA LYS A 544 10.32 15.94 -20.79
C LYS A 544 9.14 15.03 -21.08
N HIS A 545 9.17 13.77 -20.64
CA HIS A 545 8.05 12.86 -20.80
C HIS A 545 6.79 13.37 -20.10
N SER A 546 6.93 13.84 -18.85
CA SER A 546 5.81 14.44 -18.12
C SER A 546 5.25 15.69 -18.82
N SER A 547 6.10 16.52 -19.42
CA SER A 547 5.67 17.67 -20.23
C SER A 547 4.89 17.25 -21.47
N GLU A 548 5.34 16.20 -22.18
CA GLU A 548 4.64 15.66 -23.35
C GLU A 548 3.26 15.06 -22.97
N GLU A 549 3.18 14.34 -21.85
CA GLU A 549 1.91 13.84 -21.32
C GLU A 549 0.93 14.98 -20.96
N LEU A 550 1.44 16.01 -20.27
CA LEU A 550 0.67 17.21 -19.93
C LEU A 550 0.16 17.93 -21.18
N GLU A 551 0.96 18.00 -22.24
CA GLU A 551 0.55 18.63 -23.50
C GLU A 551 -0.59 17.85 -24.18
N VAL A 552 -0.52 16.52 -24.17
CA VAL A 552 -1.61 15.65 -24.66
C VAL A 552 -2.88 15.85 -23.83
N LEU A 553 -2.77 15.97 -22.51
CA LEU A 553 -3.90 16.25 -21.62
C LEU A 553 -4.52 17.63 -21.91
N ILE A 554 -3.70 18.67 -22.10
CA ILE A 554 -4.15 20.01 -22.47
C ILE A 554 -4.91 19.98 -23.79
N GLN A 555 -4.41 19.29 -24.81
CA GLN A 555 -5.11 19.15 -26.09
C GLN A 555 -6.46 18.43 -25.93
N ARG A 556 -6.51 17.38 -25.10
CA ARG A 556 -7.76 16.66 -24.81
C ARG A 556 -8.78 17.56 -24.10
N MET A 557 -8.33 18.37 -23.15
CA MET A 557 -9.19 19.32 -22.42
C MET A 557 -9.67 20.45 -23.32
N LYS A 558 -8.82 21.01 -24.19
CA LYS A 558 -9.23 22.01 -25.20
C LYS A 558 -10.33 21.47 -26.11
N ARG A 559 -10.23 20.22 -26.59
CA ARG A 559 -11.29 19.59 -27.41
C ARG A 559 -12.60 19.41 -26.62
N ARG A 560 -12.52 19.08 -25.33
CA ARG A 560 -13.72 19.00 -24.46
C ARG A 560 -14.36 20.36 -24.26
N LEU A 561 -13.55 21.39 -24.02
CA LEU A 561 -14.01 22.76 -23.85
C LEU A 561 -14.74 23.25 -25.10
N GLN A 562 -14.13 23.09 -26.29
CA GLN A 562 -14.74 23.47 -27.56
C GLN A 562 -16.11 22.77 -27.78
N LYS A 563 -16.19 21.46 -27.53
CA LYS A 563 -17.47 20.73 -27.62
C LYS A 563 -18.51 21.26 -26.63
N SER A 564 -18.09 21.66 -25.43
CA SER A 564 -19.01 22.23 -24.44
C SER A 564 -19.48 23.63 -24.82
N GLU A 565 -18.61 24.47 -25.40
CA GLU A 565 -18.95 25.79 -25.92
C GLU A 565 -19.93 25.70 -27.08
N GLU A 566 -19.70 24.79 -28.05
CA GLU A 566 -20.64 24.51 -29.14
C GLU A 566 -22.01 24.07 -28.61
N LYS A 567 -22.04 23.24 -27.55
CA LYS A 567 -23.29 22.81 -26.91
C LYS A 567 -24.01 23.97 -26.23
N ILE A 568 -23.28 24.86 -25.56
CA ILE A 568 -23.85 26.07 -24.94
C ILE A 568 -24.46 26.98 -26.00
N VAL A 569 -23.78 27.19 -27.13
CA VAL A 569 -24.30 28.00 -28.24
C VAL A 569 -25.59 27.41 -28.79
N LYS A 570 -25.63 26.09 -29.04
CA LYS A 570 -26.85 25.40 -29.50
C LYS A 570 -28.00 25.53 -28.49
N LEU A 571 -27.73 25.36 -27.20
CA LEU A 571 -28.76 25.51 -26.17
C LEU A 571 -29.27 26.95 -26.06
N LYS A 572 -28.40 27.95 -26.22
CA LYS A 572 -28.82 29.36 -26.27
C LYS A 572 -29.72 29.64 -27.48
N GLN A 573 -29.38 29.12 -28.66
CA GLN A 573 -30.22 29.24 -29.85
C GLN A 573 -31.60 28.59 -29.64
N GLN A 574 -31.63 27.37 -29.09
CA GLN A 574 -32.89 26.68 -28.78
C GLN A 574 -33.74 27.43 -27.75
N ALA A 575 -33.12 28.04 -26.73
CA ALA A 575 -33.82 28.85 -25.75
C ALA A 575 -34.44 30.11 -26.40
N GLN A 576 -33.69 30.79 -27.27
CA GLN A 576 -34.16 31.96 -28.00
C GLN A 576 -35.31 31.62 -28.96
N GLU A 577 -35.22 30.51 -29.68
CA GLU A 577 -36.29 30.04 -30.57
C GLU A 577 -37.57 29.69 -29.78
N ARG A 578 -37.44 29.10 -28.59
CA ARG A 578 -38.58 28.83 -27.71
C ARG A 578 -39.21 30.11 -27.16
N ASP A 579 -38.39 31.11 -26.82
CA ASP A 579 -38.87 32.41 -26.34
C ASP A 579 -39.65 33.16 -27.43
N GLU A 580 -39.14 33.20 -28.66
CA GLU A 580 -39.85 33.81 -29.79
C GLU A 580 -41.15 33.06 -30.11
N ASN A 581 -41.14 31.72 -30.14
CA ASN A 581 -42.35 30.93 -30.30
C ASN A 581 -43.38 31.17 -29.19
N ALA A 582 -42.93 31.37 -27.95
CA ALA A 582 -43.81 31.69 -26.83
C ALA A 582 -44.43 33.09 -26.97
N LYS A 583 -43.64 34.09 -27.38
CA LYS A 583 -44.12 35.46 -27.67
C LYS A 583 -45.15 35.47 -28.79
N ASP A 584 -44.92 34.72 -29.86
CA ASP A 584 -45.86 34.66 -30.98
C ASP A 584 -47.18 33.99 -30.59
N LYS A 585 -47.13 32.92 -29.79
CA LYS A 585 -48.33 32.33 -29.20
C LYS A 585 -49.05 33.32 -28.29
N LEU A 586 -48.32 34.06 -27.46
CA LEU A 586 -48.92 35.04 -26.55
C LEU A 586 -49.62 36.15 -27.33
N LYS A 587 -49.01 36.69 -28.39
CA LYS A 587 -49.64 37.66 -29.30
C LYS A 587 -50.89 37.08 -29.99
N ALA A 588 -50.87 35.81 -30.38
CA ALA A 588 -52.03 35.15 -30.97
C ALA A 588 -53.18 35.04 -29.97
N LEU A 589 -52.88 34.62 -28.73
CA LEU A 589 -53.87 34.55 -27.64
C LEU A 589 -54.41 35.94 -27.27
N GLU A 590 -53.59 36.99 -27.26
CA GLU A 590 -54.05 38.36 -27.01
C GLU A 590 -55.02 38.84 -28.09
N LYS A 591 -54.75 38.53 -29.37
CA LYS A 591 -55.68 38.82 -30.46
C LYS A 591 -57.00 38.06 -30.30
N GLU A 592 -56.95 36.79 -29.92
CA GLU A 592 -58.14 36.00 -29.69
C GLU A 592 -58.96 36.53 -28.50
N TYR A 593 -58.28 36.86 -27.40
CA TYR A 593 -58.91 37.44 -26.21
C TYR A 593 -59.58 38.78 -26.51
N THR A 594 -58.93 39.67 -27.28
CA THR A 594 -59.54 40.96 -27.64
C THR A 594 -60.77 40.79 -28.53
N LEU A 595 -60.74 39.83 -29.46
CA LEU A 595 -61.90 39.51 -30.29
C LEU A 595 -63.06 38.94 -29.45
N LEU A 596 -62.77 38.01 -28.55
CA LEU A 596 -63.76 37.45 -27.61
C LEU A 596 -64.32 38.53 -26.66
N ALA A 597 -63.49 39.48 -26.21
CA ALA A 597 -63.93 40.59 -25.38
C ALA A 597 -64.87 41.54 -26.13
N GLN A 598 -64.56 41.86 -27.39
CA GLN A 598 -65.46 42.64 -28.27
C GLN A 598 -66.77 41.89 -28.52
N GLU A 599 -66.71 40.58 -28.78
CA GLU A 599 -67.89 39.75 -28.97
C GLU A 599 -68.77 39.75 -27.71
N ARG A 600 -68.16 39.56 -26.54
CA ARG A 600 -68.85 39.64 -25.24
C ARG A 600 -69.52 41.00 -25.05
N GLN A 601 -68.82 42.11 -25.32
CA GLN A 601 -69.39 43.45 -25.21
C GLN A 601 -70.58 43.64 -26.17
N SER A 602 -70.49 43.11 -27.39
CA SER A 602 -71.60 43.16 -28.35
C SER A 602 -72.82 42.36 -27.88
N LYS A 603 -72.58 41.18 -27.29
CA LYS A 603 -73.62 40.32 -26.71
C LYS A 603 -74.26 40.97 -25.49
N GLU A 604 -73.47 41.64 -24.65
CA GLU A 604 -73.95 42.38 -23.48
C GLU A 604 -74.82 43.57 -23.87
N LYS A 605 -74.42 44.36 -24.89
CA LYS A 605 -75.27 45.42 -25.45
C LYS A 605 -76.59 44.88 -25.99
N LYS A 606 -76.58 43.75 -26.71
CA LYS A 606 -77.81 43.10 -27.18
C LYS A 606 -78.68 42.63 -26.01
N LEU A 607 -78.06 42.08 -24.96
CA LEU A 607 -78.76 41.66 -23.75
C LEU A 607 -79.44 42.87 -23.08
N ASP A 608 -78.75 43.99 -22.96
CA ASP A 608 -79.31 45.20 -22.34
C ASP A 608 -80.44 45.80 -23.18
N GLN A 609 -80.33 45.78 -24.52
CA GLN A 609 -81.41 46.16 -25.42
C GLN A 609 -82.64 45.28 -25.23
N THR A 610 -82.47 43.96 -25.26
CA THR A 610 -83.59 43.02 -25.05
C THR A 610 -84.22 43.17 -23.67
N LYS A 611 -83.43 43.43 -22.62
CA LYS A 611 -83.96 43.75 -21.27
C LYS A 611 -84.77 45.05 -21.27
N ALA A 612 -84.31 46.08 -21.96
CA ALA A 612 -85.03 47.34 -22.07
C ALA A 612 -86.36 47.17 -22.82
N GLU A 613 -86.35 46.40 -23.91
CA GLU A 613 -87.56 46.03 -24.65
C GLU A 613 -88.54 45.24 -23.77
N ILE A 614 -88.06 44.26 -23.01
CA ILE A 614 -88.87 43.51 -22.03
C ILE A 614 -89.49 44.46 -21.00
N ASN A 615 -88.69 45.35 -20.39
CA ASN A 615 -89.20 46.31 -19.41
C ASN A 615 -90.24 47.27 -20.01
N GLN A 616 -90.07 47.68 -21.26
CA GLN A 616 -91.04 48.52 -21.97
C GLN A 616 -92.34 47.76 -22.24
N LEU A 617 -92.26 46.50 -22.68
CA LEU A 617 -93.41 45.63 -22.86
C LEU A 617 -94.14 45.39 -21.53
N ASP A 618 -93.41 45.13 -20.44
CA ASP A 618 -94.00 44.97 -19.11
C ASP A 618 -94.72 46.24 -18.66
N ALA A 619 -94.14 47.42 -18.90
CA ALA A 619 -94.79 48.70 -18.61
C ALA A 619 -96.07 48.90 -19.45
N GLN A 620 -96.05 48.52 -20.73
CA GLN A 620 -97.23 48.55 -21.59
C GLN A 620 -98.31 47.57 -21.10
N ILE A 621 -97.94 46.35 -20.70
CA ILE A 621 -98.85 45.37 -20.12
C ILE A 621 -99.50 45.93 -18.86
N ILE A 622 -98.72 46.56 -17.97
CA ILE A 622 -99.25 47.21 -16.76
C ILE A 622 -100.19 48.35 -17.12
N SER A 623 -99.85 49.20 -18.09
CA SER A 623 -100.73 50.30 -18.54
C SER A 623 -102.05 49.78 -19.11
N MET A 624 -102.00 48.82 -20.04
CA MET A 624 -103.18 48.19 -20.61
C MET A 624 -104.03 47.51 -19.55
N ARG A 625 -103.40 46.88 -18.54
CA ARG A 625 -104.12 46.28 -17.40
C ARG A 625 -104.83 47.34 -16.55
N ASN A 626 -104.18 48.47 -16.28
CA ASN A 626 -104.78 49.57 -15.53
C ASN A 626 -105.93 50.24 -16.30
N GLU A 627 -105.77 50.43 -17.62
CA GLU A 627 -106.83 50.92 -18.50
C GLU A 627 -108.03 49.96 -18.50
N PHE A 628 -107.78 48.67 -18.68
CA PHE A 628 -108.80 47.63 -18.62
C PHE A 628 -109.52 47.60 -17.27
N ASP A 629 -108.78 47.68 -16.15
CA ASP A 629 -109.38 47.74 -14.80
C ASP A 629 -110.23 49.02 -14.61
N SER A 630 -109.83 50.14 -15.22
CA SER A 630 -110.60 51.39 -15.19
C SER A 630 -111.88 51.30 -16.02
N GLU A 631 -111.80 50.75 -17.23
CA GLU A 631 -112.97 50.47 -18.08
C GLU A 631 -113.91 49.47 -17.41
N TRP A 632 -113.36 48.43 -16.79
CA TRP A 632 -114.11 47.46 -15.99
C TRP A 632 -114.89 48.14 -14.86
N LYS A 633 -114.22 48.98 -14.05
CA LYS A 633 -114.90 49.73 -12.97
C LYS A 633 -115.96 50.71 -13.50
N SER A 634 -115.70 51.36 -14.64
CA SER A 634 -116.64 52.29 -15.27
C SER A 634 -117.89 51.57 -15.76
N THR A 635 -117.72 50.45 -16.46
CA THR A 635 -118.82 49.60 -16.93
C THR A 635 -119.58 48.97 -15.77
N GLU A 636 -118.90 48.50 -14.72
CA GLU A 636 -119.53 48.02 -13.49
C GLU A 636 -120.38 49.11 -12.82
N SER A 637 -119.87 50.34 -12.73
CA SER A 637 -120.63 51.49 -12.22
C SER A 637 -121.84 51.82 -13.10
N ALA A 638 -121.70 51.76 -14.43
CA ALA A 638 -122.81 51.98 -15.36
C ALA A 638 -123.90 50.90 -15.22
N VAL A 639 -123.50 49.63 -15.09
CA VAL A 639 -124.41 48.50 -14.81
C VAL A 639 -125.07 48.67 -13.44
N ALA A 640 -124.34 49.09 -12.42
CA ALA A 640 -124.91 49.37 -11.10
C ALA A 640 -125.95 50.51 -11.14
N LYS A 641 -125.68 51.59 -11.88
CA LYS A 641 -126.63 52.68 -12.12
C LYS A 641 -127.87 52.20 -12.88
N LEU A 642 -127.69 51.40 -13.92
CA LEU A 642 -128.79 50.81 -14.68
C LEU A 642 -129.65 49.90 -13.78
N ASN A 643 -129.02 49.05 -12.98
CA ASN A 643 -129.70 48.20 -12.00
C ASN A 643 -130.44 49.02 -10.94
N ALA A 644 -129.89 50.15 -10.49
CA ALA A 644 -130.57 51.08 -9.59
C ALA A 644 -131.78 51.74 -10.28
N HIS A 645 -131.64 52.15 -11.54
CA HIS A 645 -132.74 52.71 -12.34
C HIS A 645 -133.85 51.69 -12.57
N ILE A 646 -133.50 50.43 -12.88
CA ILE A 646 -134.47 49.33 -13.01
C ILE A 646 -135.17 49.09 -11.67
N LYS A 647 -134.45 49.11 -10.54
CA LYS A 647 -135.07 49.00 -9.21
C LYS A 647 -136.01 50.17 -8.91
N MET A 648 -135.65 51.40 -9.26
CA MET A 648 -136.53 52.56 -9.11
C MET A 648 -137.77 52.43 -10.01
N TYR A 649 -137.61 52.04 -11.27
CA TYR A 649 -138.72 51.83 -12.19
C TYR A 649 -139.67 50.71 -11.72
N LEU A 650 -139.12 49.62 -11.17
CA LEU A 650 -139.91 48.55 -10.55
C LEU A 650 -140.61 49.03 -9.26
N SER A 651 -139.98 49.92 -8.49
CA SER A 651 -140.60 50.55 -7.31
C SER A 651 -141.74 51.49 -7.69
N ASP A 652 -141.58 52.28 -8.76
CA ASP A 652 -142.62 53.18 -9.27
C ASP A 652 -143.81 52.39 -9.83
N ILE A 653 -143.56 51.29 -10.55
CA ILE A 653 -144.61 50.37 -11.01
C ILE A 653 -145.36 49.74 -9.82
N ASN A 654 -144.64 49.31 -8.77
CA ASN A 654 -145.27 48.79 -7.56
C ASN A 654 -146.03 49.86 -6.75
N SER A 655 -145.82 51.16 -7.01
CA SER A 655 -146.57 52.25 -6.38
C SER A 655 -147.81 52.68 -7.19
N GLN A 656 -147.95 52.17 -8.42
CA GLN A 656 -149.10 52.39 -9.30
C GLN A 656 -150.04 51.17 -9.42
N LEU A 657 -149.73 50.09 -8.69
CA LEU A 657 -150.59 48.92 -8.44
C LEU A 657 -151.09 48.96 -7.00
#